data_AF-A0A1I8PES9-F1
#
_entry.id   AF-A0A1I8PES9-F1
#
_cell.length_a   1.000
_cell.length_b   1.000
_cell.length_c   1.000
_cell.angle_alpha   90.00
_cell.angle_beta   90.00
_cell.angle_gamma   90.00
#
_symmetry.space_group_name_H-M   'P 1'
#
loop_
_entity.id
_entity.type
_entity.pdbx_description
1 polymer ?
#
loop_
_entity_poly.entity_id
_entity_poly.type
_entity_poly.pdbx_seq_one_letter_code
_entity_poly.pdbx_strand_id
1 'polypeptide(L)'
;MPRLWQCCLFIVTFGIVLVAGQKEPNICKSITVKTLQDFEKLKNCSIIAGHVQIAALDFTPETLANLKPLPIEEITEYLLVYRVNGLDTLERLFPKLLVIRGIKLLYDKYGLVILENRNLENIGLVELLRVFRGSIRIESNPLLCYAHTINWVSILGNRSKKYHYILNNNKPPNFCPLCYGPNPSDEERHRQCWSLGKFQRHPMANYTYPCLAECPNKKCNEKGKCCSDNCLTGCNDENCKVCIGITNGKKCIRNCMPPNALAFGRQCVPYCHKYNLLRFGSECVDKCPALYQSIRENDGEETCTLNCSGNFTIKSSEDLKGFEDCGILEGSLTIELTDIKKTSTNDLDIAFANLREIKGYLKIVRSPQLVSLHFFKNLHTIAGNYLAEDKYSFYVVNNHHLENLWNTNQKVSIPRGHVYFHLNPRLCYDKIEDLKPQLKEADLTVTDASRNSNGEQVYCESIISELNATIDAVNAHEARVLIEYLSPEALTPLIGYIFYYKEAPKRNITNYDNRHGCGHDNWFVDTAPSKQRRHILRNLRPYTQYAYFVKTLTISNYHYQVDASSDIQYFRTTPARPGPLQKIYYRSLSPNEIEIHWWPPRITNGAIEKYTIKYDEVVSNRSSDTFNEKSQTQPATHYEFCHCPTIDPELSGPMPVDDDYFQREQMVYDESMYNFIYVPSKAKKANKTVSLEEVQENFQRVHEEMFNTSIKEQDHGKNDFNISIPLPVCNVRNPSMAYKVENNCQEMENIEKDLELPSTIHTYTLKNLKPHTTYRIRMRACVEGLVNGCGPETTVWAETVSEHFVQILQSLNLTPVLNDKSLGVLQN
;
A
#
# COMPACT_ATOMS: atom_id res chain seq x y z
N MET A 1 3.69 66.02 -69.43
CA MET A 1 2.42 66.73 -69.69
C MET A 1 1.32 66.13 -68.82
N PRO A 2 0.34 66.92 -68.34
CA PRO A 2 0.15 67.09 -66.89
C PRO A 2 -1.24 66.70 -66.34
N ARG A 3 -1.39 66.86 -65.00
CA ARG A 3 -2.65 67.06 -64.21
C ARG A 3 -3.52 65.82 -64.02
N LEU A 4 -4.22 65.57 -62.90
CA LEU A 4 -4.69 66.32 -61.74
C LEU A 4 -4.93 65.27 -60.65
N TRP A 5 -4.70 65.55 -59.36
CA TRP A 5 -5.50 64.93 -58.30
C TRP A 5 -5.81 65.97 -57.23
N GLN A 6 -7.11 66.07 -56.94
CA GLN A 6 -7.77 67.16 -56.27
C GLN A 6 -7.98 66.77 -54.81
N CYS A 7 -7.63 67.68 -53.90
CA CYS A 7 -7.80 67.55 -52.46
C CYS A 7 -9.29 67.56 -52.08
N CYS A 8 -9.70 66.61 -51.24
CA CYS A 8 -10.85 66.76 -50.35
C CYS A 8 -10.38 66.51 -48.91
N LEU A 9 -10.52 67.56 -48.09
CA LEU A 9 -10.32 67.56 -46.64
C LEU A 9 -11.30 66.62 -45.95
N PHE A 10 -10.79 65.75 -45.07
CA PHE A 10 -11.57 65.18 -43.97
C PHE A 10 -10.98 65.71 -42.65
N ILE A 11 -11.77 66.52 -41.94
CA ILE A 11 -11.56 66.80 -40.52
C ILE A 11 -12.26 65.67 -39.77
N VAL A 12 -11.49 64.81 -39.10
CA VAL A 12 -12.00 63.96 -38.01
C VAL A 12 -11.03 64.07 -36.84
N THR A 13 -11.57 64.56 -35.74
CA THR A 13 -10.95 64.74 -34.42
C THR A 13 -10.33 63.44 -33.90
N PHE A 14 -9.01 63.41 -33.71
CA PHE A 14 -8.35 62.36 -32.94
C PHE A 14 -8.50 62.65 -31.44
N GLY A 15 -9.47 61.99 -30.82
CA GLY A 15 -9.48 61.83 -29.36
C GLY A 15 -8.29 60.95 -28.96
N ILE A 16 -7.47 61.44 -28.03
CA ILE A 16 -6.43 60.65 -27.38
C ILE A 16 -7.15 59.60 -26.53
N VAL A 17 -7.32 58.39 -27.08
CA VAL A 17 -7.62 57.20 -26.29
C VAL A 17 -6.32 56.83 -25.59
N LEU A 18 -6.24 57.16 -24.30
CA LEU A 18 -5.28 56.55 -23.37
C LEU A 18 -5.54 55.04 -23.37
N VAL A 19 -4.79 54.31 -24.19
CA VAL A 19 -4.69 52.86 -24.08
C VAL A 19 -4.05 52.59 -22.71
N ALA A 20 -4.85 52.15 -21.75
CA ALA A 20 -4.37 51.65 -20.49
C ALA A 20 -3.41 50.47 -20.79
N GLY A 21 -2.12 50.68 -20.59
CA GLY A 21 -1.13 49.62 -20.66
C GLY A 21 -1.51 48.52 -19.67
N GLN A 22 -1.84 47.33 -20.18
CA GLN A 22 -2.05 46.15 -19.35
C GLN A 22 -0.73 45.81 -18.65
N LYS A 23 -0.66 46.02 -17.33
CA LYS A 23 0.48 45.62 -16.48
C LYS A 23 0.78 44.13 -16.68
N GLU A 24 2.03 43.77 -16.97
CA GLU A 24 2.48 42.36 -16.92
C GLU A 24 2.16 41.79 -15.51
N PRO A 25 1.69 40.53 -15.42
CA PRO A 25 1.42 39.90 -14.13
C PRO A 25 2.71 39.81 -13.30
N ASN A 26 2.72 40.38 -12.11
CA ASN A 26 3.87 40.28 -11.21
C ASN A 26 3.98 38.85 -10.68
N ILE A 27 5.12 38.22 -10.97
CA ILE A 27 5.46 36.86 -10.54
C ILE A 27 6.31 36.94 -9.27
N CYS A 28 5.93 36.18 -8.25
CA CYS A 28 6.64 36.10 -6.97
C CYS A 28 7.16 34.69 -6.73
N LYS A 29 8.29 34.56 -6.01
CA LYS A 29 8.89 33.25 -5.67
C LYS A 29 8.15 32.57 -4.51
N SER A 30 8.54 31.33 -4.18
CA SER A 30 8.04 30.59 -3.02
C SER A 30 8.10 31.40 -1.72
N ILE A 31 7.12 31.20 -0.85
CA ILE A 31 7.04 31.88 0.44
C ILE A 31 6.58 30.94 1.55
N THR A 32 7.26 31.04 2.70
CA THR A 32 6.79 30.52 3.98
C THR A 32 6.43 31.70 4.86
N VAL A 33 5.14 31.92 5.07
CA VAL A 33 4.58 32.98 5.89
C VAL A 33 4.78 32.59 7.35
N LYS A 34 5.68 33.29 8.05
CA LYS A 34 5.95 33.09 9.48
C LYS A 34 5.33 34.19 10.33
N THR A 35 5.09 35.37 9.74
CA THR A 35 4.49 36.53 10.41
C THR A 35 3.45 37.19 9.51
N LEU A 36 2.52 37.98 10.09
CA LEU A 36 1.51 38.70 9.30
C LEU A 36 2.10 39.72 8.32
N GLN A 37 3.32 40.22 8.58
CA GLN A 37 4.01 41.13 7.67
C GLN A 37 4.48 40.44 6.38
N ASP A 38 4.65 39.11 6.39
CA ASP A 38 5.05 38.38 5.20
C ASP A 38 3.99 38.44 4.09
N PHE A 39 2.71 38.67 4.43
CA PHE A 39 1.65 38.89 3.45
C PHE A 39 1.85 40.16 2.61
N GLU A 40 2.61 41.15 3.08
CA GLU A 40 2.97 42.34 2.31
C GLU A 40 3.74 42.00 1.03
N LYS A 41 4.58 40.96 1.09
CA LYS A 41 5.37 40.47 -0.05
C LYS A 41 4.48 39.92 -1.17
N LEU A 42 3.22 39.60 -0.86
CA LEU A 42 2.27 38.98 -1.79
C LEU A 42 1.24 39.94 -2.37
N LYS A 43 1.13 41.17 -1.87
CA LYS A 43 0.05 42.11 -2.21
C LYS A 43 -0.05 42.43 -3.70
N ASN A 44 1.09 42.45 -4.39
CA ASN A 44 1.17 42.81 -5.80
C ASN A 44 1.32 41.59 -6.71
N CYS A 45 1.31 40.37 -6.18
CA CYS A 45 1.57 39.13 -6.91
C CYS A 45 0.27 38.53 -7.43
N SER A 46 0.22 38.24 -8.74
CA SER A 46 -0.88 37.45 -9.31
C SER A 46 -0.52 35.98 -9.47
N ILE A 47 0.78 35.67 -9.59
CA ILE A 47 1.28 34.31 -9.77
C ILE A 47 2.40 34.06 -8.77
N ILE A 48 2.35 32.90 -8.11
CA ILE A 48 3.43 32.41 -7.24
C ILE A 48 4.15 31.27 -7.97
N ALA A 49 5.35 31.56 -8.45
CA ALA A 49 6.31 30.61 -9.01
C ALA A 49 7.02 29.89 -7.85
N GLY A 50 6.31 28.96 -7.23
CA GLY A 50 6.73 28.29 -6.02
C GLY A 50 5.58 27.70 -5.21
N HIS A 51 5.87 27.40 -3.96
CA HIS A 51 4.89 27.00 -2.96
C HIS A 51 4.49 28.16 -2.05
N VAL A 52 3.32 28.02 -1.44
CA VAL A 52 2.85 28.88 -0.35
C VAL A 52 2.65 28.03 0.89
N GLN A 53 3.39 28.36 1.94
CA GLN A 53 3.22 27.74 3.26
C GLN A 53 2.77 28.78 4.26
N ILE A 54 1.62 28.56 4.87
CA ILE A 54 1.11 29.35 5.99
C ILE A 54 1.09 28.40 7.18
N ALA A 55 2.02 28.58 8.11
CA ALA A 55 2.22 27.65 9.21
C ALA A 55 2.40 28.39 10.54
N ALA A 56 1.73 27.92 11.60
CA ALA A 56 1.86 28.43 12.97
C ALA A 56 1.65 29.95 13.08
N LEU A 57 0.47 30.41 12.64
CA LEU A 57 0.06 31.81 12.69
C LEU A 57 -1.22 31.97 13.50
N ASP A 58 -1.29 33.02 14.31
CA ASP A 58 -2.48 33.33 15.11
C ASP A 58 -3.05 34.68 14.66
N PHE A 59 -4.34 34.69 14.31
CA PHE A 59 -5.11 35.89 14.01
C PHE A 59 -5.94 36.31 15.23
N THR A 60 -5.77 37.56 15.65
CA THR A 60 -6.71 38.24 16.54
C THR A 60 -7.85 38.87 15.73
N PRO A 61 -9.01 39.16 16.34
CA PRO A 61 -10.13 39.83 15.64
C PRO A 61 -9.73 41.12 14.92
N GLU A 62 -8.83 41.91 15.52
CA GLU A 62 -8.31 43.15 14.91
C GLU A 62 -7.42 42.88 13.69
N THR A 63 -6.51 41.90 13.79
CA THR A 63 -5.64 41.53 12.66
C THR A 63 -6.42 40.90 11.50
N LEU A 64 -7.47 40.13 11.81
CA LEU A 64 -8.35 39.54 10.81
C LEU A 64 -9.19 40.59 10.09
N ALA A 65 -9.68 41.61 10.80
CA ALA A 65 -10.41 42.73 10.22
C ALA A 65 -9.54 43.59 9.28
N ASN A 66 -8.24 43.72 9.59
CA ASN A 66 -7.27 44.47 8.79
C ASN A 66 -6.63 43.66 7.66
N LEU A 67 -6.94 42.37 7.54
CA LEU A 67 -6.37 41.49 6.54
C LEU A 67 -6.85 41.86 5.13
N LYS A 68 -5.90 42.16 4.24
CA LYS A 68 -6.21 42.52 2.85
C LYS A 68 -6.20 41.27 1.96
N PRO A 69 -7.21 41.08 1.09
CA PRO A 69 -7.24 39.95 0.15
C PRO A 69 -6.10 40.03 -0.87
N LEU A 70 -5.48 38.89 -1.17
CA LEU A 70 -4.38 38.81 -2.13
C LEU A 70 -4.92 38.55 -3.55
N PRO A 71 -4.39 39.22 -4.59
CA PRO A 71 -4.85 39.06 -5.97
C PRO A 71 -4.22 37.83 -6.66
N ILE A 72 -3.93 36.77 -5.91
CA ILE A 72 -3.24 35.57 -6.41
C ILE A 72 -4.25 34.70 -7.17
N GLU A 73 -3.91 34.38 -8.42
CA GLU A 73 -4.72 33.56 -9.31
C GLU A 73 -4.13 32.15 -9.50
N GLU A 74 -2.80 31.99 -9.37
CA GLU A 74 -2.14 30.70 -9.58
C GLU A 74 -0.95 30.45 -8.65
N ILE A 75 -0.84 29.21 -8.17
CA ILE A 75 0.31 28.66 -7.43
C ILE A 75 0.91 27.52 -8.25
N THR A 76 2.22 27.58 -8.56
CA THR A 76 2.86 26.59 -9.44
C THR A 76 3.26 25.28 -8.73
N GLU A 77 3.57 25.32 -7.43
CA GLU A 77 3.86 24.12 -6.63
C GLU A 77 2.63 23.72 -5.81
N TYR A 78 2.68 23.85 -4.48
CA TYR A 78 1.64 23.43 -3.55
C TYR A 78 1.24 24.54 -2.58
N LEU A 79 0.06 24.38 -1.96
CA LEU A 79 -0.44 25.24 -0.89
C LEU A 79 -0.56 24.43 0.42
N LEU A 80 0.08 24.92 1.49
CA LEU A 80 -0.02 24.38 2.85
C LEU A 80 -0.60 25.43 3.80
N VAL A 81 -1.63 25.03 4.55
CA VAL A 81 -2.21 25.80 5.65
C VAL A 81 -2.22 24.93 6.91
N TYR A 82 -1.34 25.23 7.86
CA TYR A 82 -1.10 24.40 9.04
C TYR A 82 -1.12 25.22 10.33
N ARG A 83 -1.95 24.84 11.30
CA ARG A 83 -2.05 25.53 12.62
C ARG A 83 -2.20 27.04 12.49
N VAL A 84 -3.16 27.47 11.66
CA VAL A 84 -3.53 28.88 11.52
C VAL A 84 -4.76 29.13 12.40
N ASN A 85 -4.56 29.67 13.60
CA ASN A 85 -5.65 29.95 14.54
C ASN A 85 -6.24 31.32 14.27
N GLY A 86 -7.52 31.50 14.63
CA GLY A 86 -8.28 32.74 14.41
C GLY A 86 -8.73 33.01 12.97
N LEU A 87 -8.25 32.26 11.98
CA LEU A 87 -8.71 32.36 10.59
C LEU A 87 -9.97 31.48 10.37
N ASP A 88 -11.06 32.12 9.96
CA ASP A 88 -12.38 31.50 9.72
C ASP A 88 -12.53 30.94 8.28
N THR A 89 -11.93 31.59 7.28
CA THR A 89 -11.98 31.16 5.87
C THR A 89 -10.75 31.58 5.07
N LEU A 90 -10.31 30.76 4.10
CA LEU A 90 -9.25 31.14 3.16
C LEU A 90 -9.74 32.13 2.09
N GLU A 91 -11.06 32.36 1.95
CA GLU A 91 -11.60 33.37 1.04
C GLU A 91 -11.03 34.77 1.36
N ARG A 92 -10.72 35.04 2.64
CA ARG A 92 -10.09 36.30 3.08
C ARG A 92 -8.69 36.50 2.53
N LEU A 93 -7.95 35.41 2.28
CA LEU A 93 -6.58 35.44 1.78
C LEU A 93 -6.53 35.27 0.26
N PHE A 94 -7.23 34.27 -0.27
CA PHE A 94 -7.12 33.80 -1.65
C PHE A 94 -8.48 33.78 -2.38
N PRO A 95 -9.19 34.93 -2.49
CA PRO A 95 -10.51 34.96 -3.11
C PRO A 95 -10.49 34.70 -4.62
N LYS A 96 -9.32 34.82 -5.27
CA LYS A 96 -9.16 34.72 -6.73
C LYS A 96 -8.34 33.51 -7.18
N LEU A 97 -7.96 32.61 -6.27
CA LEU A 97 -7.11 31.48 -6.63
C LEU A 97 -7.86 30.52 -7.56
N LEU A 98 -7.40 30.43 -8.82
CA LEU A 98 -8.02 29.62 -9.87
C LEU A 98 -7.39 28.22 -9.95
N VAL A 99 -6.06 28.13 -9.79
CA VAL A 99 -5.29 26.91 -10.09
C VAL A 99 -4.14 26.67 -9.13
N ILE A 100 -3.92 25.40 -8.80
CA ILE A 100 -2.68 24.88 -8.22
C ILE A 100 -2.07 23.87 -9.20
N ARG A 101 -0.84 24.12 -9.70
CA ARG A 101 -0.23 23.27 -10.74
C ARG A 101 0.39 21.99 -10.20
N GLY A 102 0.99 22.02 -9.01
CA GLY A 102 1.66 20.85 -8.42
C GLY A 102 2.89 20.39 -9.21
N ILE A 103 3.66 21.32 -9.78
CA ILE A 103 4.93 20.99 -10.46
C ILE A 103 5.89 20.30 -9.47
N LYS A 104 5.96 20.84 -8.24
CA LYS A 104 6.53 20.21 -7.06
C LYS A 104 5.44 20.00 -6.01
N LEU A 105 5.50 18.89 -5.28
CA LEU A 105 4.47 18.50 -4.32
C LEU A 105 5.03 18.50 -2.89
N LEU A 106 4.17 18.76 -1.91
CA LEU A 106 4.53 18.61 -0.50
C LEU A 106 4.61 17.12 -0.14
N TYR A 107 5.73 16.70 0.43
CA TYR A 107 6.08 15.29 0.67
C TYR A 107 5.93 14.41 -0.58
N ASP A 108 6.14 15.02 -1.76
CA ASP A 108 5.98 14.39 -3.08
C ASP A 108 4.62 13.72 -3.35
N LYS A 109 3.63 14.10 -2.55
CA LYS A 109 2.29 13.49 -2.58
C LYS A 109 1.19 14.51 -2.72
N TYR A 110 1.29 15.67 -2.06
CA TYR A 110 0.17 16.59 -1.90
C TYR A 110 0.36 17.91 -2.64
N GLY A 111 -0.68 18.34 -3.35
CA GLY A 111 -0.74 19.67 -3.98
C GLY A 111 -1.45 20.71 -3.11
N LEU A 112 -2.36 20.27 -2.24
CA LEU A 112 -3.09 21.11 -1.29
C LEU A 112 -3.21 20.39 0.06
N VAL A 113 -2.78 21.06 1.13
CA VAL A 113 -2.85 20.54 2.51
C VAL A 113 -3.41 21.58 3.46
N ILE A 114 -4.46 21.21 4.21
CA ILE A 114 -5.11 22.03 5.23
C ILE A 114 -5.23 21.20 6.52
N LEU A 115 -4.41 21.50 7.53
CA LEU A 115 -4.22 20.64 8.68
C LEU A 115 -4.24 21.42 10.01
N GLU A 116 -4.95 20.90 11.02
CA GLU A 116 -4.93 21.41 12.40
C GLU A 116 -5.32 22.89 12.57
N ASN A 117 -6.23 23.41 11.74
CA ASN A 117 -6.73 24.78 11.88
C ASN A 117 -7.97 24.79 12.79
N ARG A 118 -7.82 25.33 14.01
CA ARG A 118 -8.86 25.26 15.06
C ARG A 118 -10.12 26.06 14.74
N ASN A 119 -9.96 27.23 14.11
CA ASN A 119 -11.04 28.20 13.89
C ASN A 119 -11.59 28.21 12.46
N LEU A 120 -11.07 27.37 11.57
CA LEU A 120 -11.46 27.36 10.16
C LEU A 120 -12.86 26.76 10.00
N GLU A 121 -13.83 27.57 9.57
CA GLU A 121 -15.23 27.17 9.39
C GLU A 121 -15.53 26.68 7.98
N ASN A 122 -14.85 27.24 6.97
CA ASN A 122 -14.98 26.82 5.57
C ASN A 122 -13.67 27.08 4.81
N ILE A 123 -13.41 26.31 3.75
CA ILE A 123 -12.17 26.45 2.96
C ILE A 123 -12.18 27.74 2.13
N GLY A 124 -13.33 28.12 1.55
CA GLY A 124 -13.50 29.43 0.91
C GLY A 124 -12.69 29.68 -0.38
N LEU A 125 -12.14 28.65 -1.02
CA LEU A 125 -11.45 28.78 -2.32
C LEU A 125 -12.46 28.80 -3.47
N VAL A 126 -13.35 29.80 -3.46
CA VAL A 126 -14.56 29.86 -4.29
C VAL A 126 -14.30 29.86 -5.80
N GLU A 127 -13.15 30.38 -6.23
CA GLU A 127 -12.72 30.43 -7.63
C GLU A 127 -11.88 29.23 -8.08
N LEU A 128 -11.53 28.30 -7.17
CA LEU A 128 -10.63 27.20 -7.50
C LEU A 128 -11.28 26.25 -8.51
N LEU A 129 -10.66 26.16 -9.69
CA LEU A 129 -11.12 25.31 -10.78
C LEU A 129 -10.38 23.98 -10.82
N ARG A 130 -9.08 23.97 -10.50
CA ARG A 130 -8.25 22.77 -10.68
C ARG A 130 -7.00 22.70 -9.80
N VAL A 131 -6.71 21.49 -9.34
CA VAL A 131 -5.39 21.06 -8.85
C VAL A 131 -4.84 20.04 -9.85
N PHE A 132 -3.79 20.39 -10.61
CA PHE A 132 -3.34 19.58 -11.74
C PHE A 132 -2.55 18.33 -11.33
N ARG A 133 -1.71 18.43 -10.30
CA ARG A 133 -0.88 17.34 -9.79
C ARG A 133 -0.90 17.34 -8.27
N GLY A 134 -0.85 16.13 -7.69
CA GLY A 134 -0.84 15.93 -6.25
C GLY A 134 -2.22 15.64 -5.65
N SER A 135 -2.22 14.91 -4.55
CA SER A 135 -3.38 14.60 -3.73
C SER A 135 -3.77 15.79 -2.84
N ILE A 136 -4.99 15.77 -2.30
CA ILE A 136 -5.50 16.81 -1.39
C ILE A 136 -5.64 16.20 0.01
N ARG A 137 -5.16 16.87 1.06
CA ARG A 137 -5.31 16.41 2.45
C ARG A 137 -5.92 17.50 3.31
N ILE A 138 -7.09 17.23 3.87
CA ILE A 138 -7.79 18.14 4.76
C ILE A 138 -8.13 17.36 6.03
N GLU A 139 -7.46 17.69 7.13
CA GLU A 139 -7.50 16.84 8.32
C GLU A 139 -7.42 17.64 9.62
N SER A 140 -8.11 17.14 10.66
CA SER A 140 -8.04 17.68 12.02
C SER A 140 -8.46 19.16 12.14
N ASN A 141 -9.47 19.60 11.36
CA ASN A 141 -10.04 20.95 11.46
C ASN A 141 -11.42 20.88 12.14
N PRO A 142 -11.52 21.12 13.47
CA PRO A 142 -12.71 20.78 14.27
C PRO A 142 -13.96 21.61 13.97
N LEU A 143 -13.82 22.82 13.43
CA LEU A 143 -14.95 23.69 13.06
C LEU A 143 -15.28 23.67 11.56
N LEU A 144 -14.52 22.91 10.76
CA LEU A 144 -14.60 22.98 9.30
C LEU A 144 -15.85 22.27 8.75
N CYS A 145 -16.76 23.06 8.19
CA CYS A 145 -17.90 22.62 7.40
C CYS A 145 -17.64 22.72 5.89
N TYR A 146 -18.58 22.23 5.07
CA TYR A 146 -18.56 22.27 3.59
C TYR A 146 -17.43 21.49 2.88
N ALA A 147 -16.48 20.90 3.62
CA ALA A 147 -15.45 20.05 3.01
C ALA A 147 -16.04 18.85 2.24
N HIS A 148 -17.20 18.34 2.68
CA HIS A 148 -17.90 17.22 2.05
C HIS A 148 -18.82 17.64 0.89
N THR A 149 -19.19 18.92 0.80
CA THR A 149 -20.07 19.44 -0.27
C THR A 149 -19.28 19.73 -1.55
N ILE A 150 -17.95 19.84 -1.47
CA ILE A 150 -17.08 20.09 -2.62
C ILE A 150 -16.85 18.80 -3.41
N ASN A 151 -17.06 18.87 -4.72
CA ASN A 151 -16.71 17.81 -5.66
C ASN A 151 -15.20 17.83 -5.96
N TRP A 152 -14.41 17.22 -5.07
CA TRP A 152 -12.95 17.10 -5.20
C TRP A 152 -12.49 16.31 -6.43
N VAL A 153 -13.31 15.37 -6.91
CA VAL A 153 -13.01 14.60 -8.14
C VAL A 153 -12.94 15.53 -9.34
N SER A 154 -13.85 16.50 -9.42
CA SER A 154 -13.84 17.52 -10.46
C SER A 154 -12.62 18.45 -10.38
N ILE A 155 -12.23 18.88 -9.17
CA ILE A 155 -11.06 19.74 -8.93
C ILE A 155 -9.76 19.02 -9.28
N LEU A 156 -9.64 17.72 -9.00
CA LEU A 156 -8.47 16.92 -9.38
C LEU A 156 -8.46 16.56 -10.88
N GLY A 157 -9.59 16.69 -11.58
CA GLY A 157 -9.74 16.30 -12.99
C GLY A 157 -9.39 14.82 -13.23
N ASN A 158 -9.82 13.95 -12.32
CA ASN A 158 -9.30 12.61 -12.12
C ASN A 158 -9.79 11.57 -13.15
N ARG A 159 -9.24 11.58 -14.36
CA ARG A 159 -9.54 10.57 -15.40
C ARG A 159 -8.86 9.21 -15.18
N SER A 160 -7.80 9.16 -14.38
CA SER A 160 -6.92 7.98 -14.25
C SER A 160 -6.78 7.46 -12.80
N LYS A 161 -7.58 7.93 -11.84
CA LYS A 161 -7.51 7.60 -10.40
C LYS A 161 -6.12 7.77 -9.75
N LYS A 162 -5.21 8.54 -10.36
CA LYS A 162 -3.81 8.68 -9.91
C LYS A 162 -3.68 9.44 -8.60
N TYR A 163 -4.54 10.42 -8.37
CA TYR A 163 -4.52 11.28 -7.18
C TYR A 163 -5.82 11.11 -6.39
N HIS A 164 -5.75 11.22 -5.07
CA HIS A 164 -6.89 11.07 -4.16
C HIS A 164 -7.03 12.30 -3.25
N TYR A 165 -8.13 12.37 -2.50
CA TYR A 165 -8.35 13.36 -1.46
C TYR A 165 -8.65 12.66 -0.13
N ILE A 166 -8.25 13.26 0.99
CA ILE A 166 -8.44 12.74 2.35
C ILE A 166 -9.18 13.79 3.17
N LEU A 167 -10.30 13.40 3.79
CA LEU A 167 -11.13 14.22 4.68
C LEU A 167 -11.30 13.50 6.02
N ASN A 168 -10.41 13.73 6.99
CA ASN A 168 -10.42 13.02 8.28
C ASN A 168 -10.49 13.99 9.46
N ASN A 169 -11.11 13.58 10.57
CA ASN A 169 -11.12 14.34 11.83
C ASN A 169 -11.56 15.82 11.68
N ASN A 170 -12.43 16.11 10.71
CA ASN A 170 -13.07 17.41 10.55
C ASN A 170 -14.48 17.38 11.16
N LYS A 171 -15.16 18.52 11.24
CA LYS A 171 -16.53 18.58 11.76
C LYS A 171 -17.47 17.62 10.98
N PRO A 172 -18.23 16.74 11.65
CA PRO A 172 -19.07 15.78 10.94
C PRO A 172 -20.17 16.50 10.14
N PRO A 173 -20.51 16.02 8.92
CA PRO A 173 -21.49 16.66 8.05
C PRO A 173 -22.85 16.94 8.69
N ASN A 174 -23.30 16.06 9.60
CA ASN A 174 -24.61 16.16 10.26
C ASN A 174 -24.73 17.39 11.18
N PHE A 175 -23.61 17.98 11.60
CA PHE A 175 -23.57 19.20 12.43
C PHE A 175 -23.29 20.47 11.61
N CYS A 176 -23.32 20.38 10.29
CA CYS A 176 -23.05 21.48 9.37
C CYS A 176 -24.33 21.96 8.66
N PRO A 177 -24.43 23.26 8.32
CA PRO A 177 -25.55 23.75 7.53
C PRO A 177 -25.52 23.20 6.10
N LEU A 178 -26.69 23.00 5.51
CA LEU A 178 -26.84 22.59 4.10
C LEU A 178 -26.53 23.73 3.13
N CYS A 179 -26.09 23.38 1.91
CA CYS A 179 -26.01 24.32 0.79
C CYS A 179 -27.44 24.70 0.35
N TYR A 180 -27.97 25.85 0.80
CA TYR A 180 -29.26 26.35 0.31
C TYR A 180 -29.09 27.28 -0.89
N GLY A 181 -29.89 27.05 -1.93
CA GLY A 181 -30.18 28.01 -2.99
C GLY A 181 -31.67 28.41 -2.97
N PRO A 182 -32.04 29.61 -3.41
CA PRO A 182 -33.42 30.10 -3.34
C PRO A 182 -34.43 29.37 -4.24
N ASN A 183 -34.00 28.51 -5.18
CA ASN A 183 -34.89 27.80 -6.11
C ASN A 183 -34.69 26.27 -6.07
N PRO A 184 -35.74 25.45 -5.80
CA PRO A 184 -35.65 23.99 -5.72
C PRO A 184 -35.45 23.24 -7.06
N SER A 185 -35.38 23.92 -8.20
CA SER A 185 -35.55 23.32 -9.53
C SER A 185 -34.28 22.75 -10.19
N ASP A 186 -33.12 22.74 -9.53
CA ASP A 186 -31.89 22.08 -10.02
C ASP A 186 -31.29 21.21 -8.89
N GLU A 187 -31.84 20.01 -8.64
CA GLU A 187 -31.49 19.18 -7.47
C GLU A 187 -30.01 18.74 -7.37
N GLU A 188 -29.24 18.77 -8.47
CA GLU A 188 -27.83 18.34 -8.49
C GLU A 188 -26.80 19.48 -8.32
N ARG A 189 -27.04 20.67 -8.90
CA ARG A 189 -26.10 21.80 -8.80
C ARG A 189 -26.11 22.48 -7.43
N HIS A 190 -27.24 22.43 -6.73
CA HIS A 190 -27.40 23.09 -5.43
C HIS A 190 -26.73 22.35 -4.26
N ARG A 191 -26.19 21.14 -4.47
CA ARG A 191 -25.50 20.36 -3.42
C ARG A 191 -24.00 20.66 -3.30
N GLN A 192 -23.40 21.37 -4.26
CA GLN A 192 -21.96 21.62 -4.31
C GLN A 192 -21.64 23.08 -4.01
N CYS A 193 -21.17 23.36 -2.79
CA CYS A 193 -20.82 24.70 -2.36
C CYS A 193 -19.53 24.73 -1.52
N TRP A 194 -18.82 25.85 -1.57
CA TRP A 194 -17.63 26.14 -0.75
C TRP A 194 -18.01 26.71 0.62
N SER A 195 -19.14 27.42 0.69
CA SER A 195 -19.75 28.00 1.87
C SER A 195 -21.22 28.35 1.57
N LEU A 196 -21.95 28.84 2.56
CA LEU A 196 -23.36 29.23 2.40
C LEU A 196 -23.54 30.25 1.25
N GLY A 197 -24.33 29.90 0.24
CA GLY A 197 -24.61 30.75 -0.93
C GLY A 197 -23.45 30.88 -1.94
N LYS A 198 -22.31 30.21 -1.74
CA LYS A 198 -21.15 30.23 -2.64
C LYS A 198 -20.96 28.86 -3.30
N PHE A 199 -21.59 28.67 -4.46
CA PHE A 199 -21.56 27.40 -5.19
C PHE A 199 -20.20 27.13 -5.83
N GLN A 200 -19.87 25.85 -5.96
CA GLN A 200 -18.65 25.42 -6.62
C GLN A 200 -18.72 25.76 -8.12
N ARG A 201 -17.69 26.46 -8.60
CA ARG A 201 -17.52 26.68 -10.04
C ARG A 201 -16.99 25.43 -10.71
N HIS A 202 -17.57 25.10 -11.86
CA HIS A 202 -17.05 24.03 -12.70
C HIS A 202 -16.35 24.63 -13.92
N PRO A 203 -15.22 24.05 -14.36
CA PRO A 203 -14.68 24.32 -15.68
C PRO A 203 -15.79 24.04 -16.71
N MET A 204 -16.22 25.08 -17.41
CA MET A 204 -17.39 25.16 -18.32
C MET A 204 -18.14 23.84 -18.56
N ALA A 205 -19.38 23.79 -18.06
CA ALA A 205 -20.35 22.73 -18.31
C ALA A 205 -20.52 22.50 -19.81
N ASN A 206 -20.69 21.23 -20.18
CA ASN A 206 -21.04 20.76 -21.51
C ASN A 206 -21.87 21.80 -22.26
N TYR A 207 -21.32 22.34 -23.36
CA TYR A 207 -22.16 22.97 -24.35
C TYR A 207 -23.18 21.93 -24.80
N THR A 208 -24.45 22.21 -24.52
CA THR A 208 -25.64 21.42 -24.88
C THR A 208 -25.88 21.45 -26.39
N TYR A 209 -24.82 21.51 -27.19
CA TYR A 209 -24.86 21.47 -28.64
C TYR A 209 -24.33 20.10 -29.08
N PRO A 210 -24.93 19.46 -30.09
CA PRO A 210 -24.38 18.24 -30.67
C PRO A 210 -23.02 18.55 -31.30
N CYS A 211 -21.95 18.38 -30.52
CA CYS A 211 -20.58 18.45 -31.02
C CYS A 211 -20.34 17.29 -32.00
N LEU A 212 -19.57 17.55 -33.05
CA LEU A 212 -19.08 16.50 -33.94
C LEU A 212 -18.36 15.41 -33.11
N ALA A 213 -18.63 14.14 -33.41
CA ALA A 213 -18.09 13.00 -32.67
C ALA A 213 -16.54 12.97 -32.62
N GLU A 214 -15.90 13.64 -33.58
CA GLU A 214 -14.45 13.76 -33.75
C GLU A 214 -13.79 14.77 -32.79
N CYS A 215 -14.57 15.57 -32.04
CA CYS A 215 -13.99 16.53 -31.11
C CYS A 215 -13.41 15.83 -29.86
N PRO A 216 -12.14 16.09 -29.51
CA PRO A 216 -11.56 15.54 -28.29
C PRO A 216 -12.38 16.01 -27.07
N ASN A 217 -12.74 15.06 -26.21
CA ASN A 217 -13.55 15.30 -25.01
C ASN A 217 -14.97 15.82 -25.24
N LYS A 218 -15.50 15.74 -26.47
CA LYS A 218 -16.84 16.25 -26.86
C LYS A 218 -17.06 17.73 -26.50
N LYS A 219 -16.01 18.55 -26.53
CA LYS A 219 -16.11 20.00 -26.30
C LYS A 219 -16.08 20.74 -27.64
N CYS A 220 -17.09 21.54 -27.91
CA CYS A 220 -17.15 22.42 -29.07
C CYS A 220 -17.75 23.79 -28.68
N ASN A 221 -17.44 24.85 -29.45
CA ASN A 221 -18.07 26.14 -29.26
C ASN A 221 -19.51 26.17 -29.85
N GLU A 222 -20.22 27.29 -29.68
CA GLU A 222 -21.58 27.51 -30.22
C GLU A 222 -21.70 27.31 -31.75
N LYS A 223 -20.57 27.35 -32.48
CA LYS A 223 -20.48 27.12 -33.93
C LYS A 223 -20.11 25.67 -34.30
N GLY A 224 -20.07 24.76 -33.32
CA GLY A 224 -19.72 23.34 -33.53
C GLY A 224 -18.23 23.07 -33.76
N LYS A 225 -17.34 24.07 -33.65
CA LYS A 225 -15.89 23.89 -33.79
C LYS A 225 -15.30 23.31 -32.51
N CYS A 226 -14.47 22.27 -32.62
CA CYS A 226 -13.84 21.61 -31.48
C CYS A 226 -12.95 22.58 -30.68
N CYS A 227 -13.03 22.47 -29.35
CA CYS A 227 -12.24 23.27 -28.42
C CYS A 227 -10.79 22.78 -28.36
N SER A 228 -9.85 23.69 -28.14
CA SER A 228 -8.45 23.34 -27.89
C SER A 228 -8.33 22.52 -26.59
N ASP A 229 -7.69 21.35 -26.66
CA ASP A 229 -7.42 20.49 -25.49
C ASP A 229 -6.51 21.17 -24.45
N ASN A 230 -5.83 22.25 -24.81
CA ASN A 230 -4.90 22.95 -23.93
C ASN A 230 -5.59 24.04 -23.08
N CYS A 231 -6.90 24.24 -23.22
CA CYS A 231 -7.66 25.27 -22.51
C CYS A 231 -8.65 24.69 -21.47
N LEU A 232 -8.71 25.30 -20.27
CA LEU A 232 -9.62 24.89 -19.19
C LEU A 232 -10.96 25.66 -19.18
N THR A 233 -10.95 26.96 -19.48
CA THR A 233 -12.10 27.88 -19.26
C THR A 233 -12.74 28.42 -20.54
N GLY A 234 -12.39 27.89 -21.72
CA GLY A 234 -12.87 28.38 -23.02
C GLY A 234 -12.52 27.43 -24.15
N CYS A 235 -12.98 27.75 -25.37
CA CYS A 235 -12.80 26.89 -26.54
C CYS A 235 -11.82 27.41 -27.59
N ASN A 236 -11.59 28.71 -27.64
CA ASN A 236 -10.65 29.35 -28.56
C ASN A 236 -9.41 29.84 -27.82
N ASP A 237 -8.25 29.84 -28.47
CA ASP A 237 -6.98 30.29 -27.88
C ASP A 237 -7.00 31.76 -27.44
N GLU A 238 -7.82 32.62 -28.07
CA GLU A 238 -7.95 34.04 -27.72
C GLU A 238 -8.86 34.28 -26.50
N ASN A 239 -9.75 33.33 -26.19
CA ASN A 239 -10.70 33.42 -25.06
C ASN A 239 -10.30 32.50 -23.90
N CYS A 240 -9.11 31.89 -23.95
CA CYS A 240 -8.65 30.98 -22.90
C CYS A 240 -8.03 31.74 -21.73
N LYS A 241 -8.73 31.81 -20.60
CA LYS A 241 -8.20 32.44 -19.37
C LYS A 241 -7.23 31.54 -18.61
N VAL A 242 -7.45 30.22 -18.62
CA VAL A 242 -6.63 29.26 -17.88
C VAL A 242 -6.17 28.12 -18.79
N CYS A 243 -4.86 28.03 -19.04
CA CYS A 243 -4.28 26.94 -19.82
C CYS A 243 -4.09 25.67 -18.97
N ILE A 244 -4.31 24.50 -19.56
CA ILE A 244 -4.04 23.19 -18.96
C ILE A 244 -2.52 22.92 -18.91
N GLY A 245 -1.82 23.24 -19.99
CA GLY A 245 -0.37 23.10 -20.11
C GLY A 245 0.34 24.44 -19.95
N ILE A 246 1.17 24.78 -20.95
CA ILE A 246 2.11 25.89 -20.94
C ILE A 246 1.50 27.10 -21.67
N THR A 247 1.86 28.31 -21.24
CA THR A 247 1.48 29.57 -21.88
C THR A 247 2.63 30.14 -22.72
N ASN A 248 2.36 30.54 -23.96
CA ASN A 248 3.26 31.41 -24.73
C ASN A 248 2.53 32.72 -25.04
N GLY A 249 2.84 33.76 -24.28
CA GLY A 249 2.02 34.98 -24.24
C GLY A 249 0.59 34.66 -23.80
N LYS A 250 -0.40 34.97 -24.66
CA LYS A 250 -1.82 34.69 -24.42
C LYS A 250 -2.30 33.33 -24.96
N LYS A 251 -1.43 32.55 -25.61
CA LYS A 251 -1.80 31.26 -26.25
C LYS A 251 -1.43 30.07 -25.37
N CYS A 252 -2.32 29.07 -25.30
CA CYS A 252 -2.06 27.81 -24.61
C CYS A 252 -1.42 26.79 -25.55
N ILE A 253 -0.20 26.37 -25.24
CA ILE A 253 0.57 25.41 -26.05
C ILE A 253 1.02 24.21 -25.23
N ARG A 254 1.45 23.14 -25.91
CA ARG A 254 1.92 21.90 -25.26
C ARG A 254 3.38 21.98 -24.85
N ASN A 255 4.26 22.35 -25.79
CA ASN A 255 5.71 22.45 -25.59
C ASN A 255 6.22 23.80 -26.12
N CYS A 256 7.28 24.34 -25.51
CA CYS A 256 7.95 25.52 -26.02
C CYS A 256 8.73 25.17 -27.30
N MET A 257 8.51 25.92 -28.38
CA MET A 257 9.29 25.78 -29.62
C MET A 257 10.55 26.65 -29.54
N PRO A 258 11.73 26.14 -29.97
CA PRO A 258 12.95 26.94 -30.07
C PRO A 258 12.70 28.21 -30.90
N PRO A 259 13.21 29.39 -30.49
CA PRO A 259 14.23 29.62 -29.47
C PRO A 259 13.71 29.79 -28.03
N ASN A 260 12.42 29.60 -27.75
CA ASN A 260 11.88 29.82 -26.40
C ASN A 260 12.17 28.65 -25.46
N ALA A 261 12.46 28.97 -24.21
CA ALA A 261 12.65 28.02 -23.10
C ALA A 261 11.49 28.11 -22.09
N LEU A 262 11.23 27.01 -21.39
CA LEU A 262 10.19 26.92 -20.36
C LEU A 262 10.67 27.51 -19.03
N ALA A 263 10.08 28.63 -18.62
CA ALA A 263 10.31 29.24 -17.32
C ALA A 263 9.21 28.86 -16.31
N PHE A 264 9.64 28.59 -15.07
CA PHE A 264 8.78 28.25 -13.93
C PHE A 264 7.83 27.06 -14.17
N GLY A 265 8.12 26.22 -15.17
CA GLY A 265 7.26 25.11 -15.60
C GLY A 265 5.90 25.54 -16.19
N ARG A 266 5.72 26.82 -16.52
CA ARG A 266 4.43 27.40 -16.93
C ARG A 266 4.50 28.16 -18.24
N GLN A 267 5.52 28.98 -18.45
CA GLN A 267 5.52 29.95 -19.55
C GLN A 267 6.75 29.82 -20.44
N CYS A 268 6.56 29.96 -21.74
CA CYS A 268 7.67 30.02 -22.68
C CYS A 268 8.23 31.44 -22.74
N VAL A 269 9.53 31.57 -22.55
CA VAL A 269 10.24 32.85 -22.60
C VAL A 269 11.42 32.74 -23.57
N PRO A 270 11.71 33.78 -24.36
CA PRO A 270 12.83 33.76 -25.30
C PRO A 270 14.19 33.84 -24.60
N TYR A 271 14.26 34.54 -23.47
CA TYR A 271 15.48 34.79 -22.70
C TYR A 271 15.25 34.55 -21.21
N CYS A 272 16.01 33.62 -20.61
CA CYS A 272 15.84 33.26 -19.20
C CYS A 272 16.33 34.36 -18.24
N HIS A 273 17.35 35.12 -18.64
CA HIS A 273 17.97 36.17 -17.82
C HIS A 273 17.01 37.30 -17.44
N LYS A 274 15.95 37.58 -18.23
CA LYS A 274 14.90 38.57 -17.88
C LYS A 274 14.26 38.28 -16.52
N TYR A 275 14.30 37.02 -16.09
CA TYR A 275 13.73 36.56 -14.83
C TYR A 275 14.80 36.13 -13.80
N ASN A 276 16.08 36.48 -14.02
CA ASN A 276 17.22 36.01 -13.24
C ASN A 276 17.31 34.46 -13.18
N LEU A 277 17.05 33.80 -14.31
CA LEU A 277 17.17 32.35 -14.48
C LEU A 277 18.26 32.02 -15.51
N LEU A 278 18.87 30.85 -15.34
CA LEU A 278 19.89 30.27 -16.22
C LEU A 278 19.22 29.43 -17.30
N ARG A 279 19.83 29.36 -18.49
CA ARG A 279 19.34 28.53 -19.58
C ARG A 279 19.94 27.12 -19.50
N PHE A 280 19.07 26.11 -19.45
CA PHE A 280 19.43 24.70 -19.49
C PHE A 280 18.61 24.00 -20.57
N GLY A 281 19.19 23.82 -21.76
CA GLY A 281 18.49 23.26 -22.91
C GLY A 281 17.24 24.05 -23.30
N SER A 282 16.07 23.42 -23.17
CA SER A 282 14.75 24.01 -23.44
C SER A 282 14.03 24.54 -22.18
N GLU A 283 14.71 24.60 -21.03
CA GLU A 283 14.16 25.06 -19.76
C GLU A 283 14.99 26.21 -19.16
N CYS A 284 14.34 27.03 -18.32
CA CYS A 284 14.99 28.04 -17.50
C CYS A 284 15.02 27.57 -16.04
N VAL A 285 16.21 27.49 -15.45
CA VAL A 285 16.45 26.96 -14.10
C VAL A 285 17.09 28.02 -13.19
N ASP A 286 16.78 28.02 -11.89
CA ASP A 286 17.40 28.95 -10.92
C ASP A 286 18.88 28.60 -10.67
N LYS A 287 19.25 27.32 -10.76
CA LYS A 287 20.62 26.79 -10.59
C LYS A 287 20.88 25.68 -11.59
N CYS A 288 22.11 25.58 -12.10
CA CYS A 288 22.49 24.47 -12.96
C CYS A 288 22.35 23.12 -12.21
N PRO A 289 21.88 22.06 -12.88
CA PRO A 289 21.87 20.71 -12.33
C PRO A 289 23.26 20.24 -11.89
N ALA A 290 23.31 19.16 -11.11
CA ALA A 290 24.57 18.49 -10.78
C ALA A 290 25.31 18.11 -12.07
N LEU A 291 26.65 18.21 -12.07
CA LEU A 291 27.52 18.06 -13.25
C LEU A 291 27.49 19.20 -14.29
N TYR A 292 26.71 20.27 -14.09
CA TYR A 292 26.72 21.42 -15.00
C TYR A 292 27.29 22.67 -14.33
N GLN A 293 28.08 23.44 -15.08
CA GLN A 293 28.64 24.72 -14.65
C GLN A 293 28.04 25.85 -15.49
N SER A 294 27.76 26.97 -14.82
CA SER A 294 27.29 28.19 -15.48
C SER A 294 28.43 28.87 -16.23
N ILE A 295 28.28 29.03 -17.53
CA ILE A 295 29.20 29.79 -18.38
C ILE A 295 28.44 31.02 -18.90
N ARG A 296 29.10 32.17 -18.91
CA ARG A 296 28.58 33.38 -19.57
C ARG A 296 28.95 33.33 -21.04
N GLU A 297 27.94 33.30 -21.90
CA GLU A 297 28.13 33.47 -23.33
C GLU A 297 28.30 34.96 -23.70
N ASN A 298 28.80 35.20 -24.91
CA ASN A 298 29.12 36.55 -25.41
C ASN A 298 27.89 37.46 -25.56
N ASP A 299 26.69 36.89 -25.57
CA ASP A 299 25.40 37.59 -25.63
C ASP A 299 24.87 38.02 -24.24
N GLY A 300 25.60 37.69 -23.16
CA GLY A 300 25.20 37.96 -21.79
C GLY A 300 24.23 36.92 -21.19
N GLU A 301 23.89 35.84 -21.92
CA GLU A 301 23.12 34.71 -21.41
C GLU A 301 24.04 33.76 -20.62
N GLU A 302 23.64 33.41 -19.39
CA GLU A 302 24.32 32.39 -18.59
C GLU A 302 23.71 31.01 -18.91
N THR A 303 24.51 30.13 -19.52
CA THR A 303 24.12 28.78 -19.95
C THR A 303 24.79 27.70 -19.10
N CYS A 304 24.09 26.60 -18.87
CA CYS A 304 24.61 25.45 -18.13
C CYS A 304 25.31 24.47 -19.09
N THR A 305 26.61 24.23 -18.90
CA THR A 305 27.42 23.30 -19.73
C THR A 305 27.91 22.10 -18.93
N LEU A 306 27.98 20.93 -19.57
CA LEU A 306 28.33 19.67 -18.91
C LEU A 306 29.82 19.63 -18.54
N ASN A 307 30.10 19.32 -17.27
CA ASN A 307 31.43 19.06 -16.72
C ASN A 307 31.35 17.86 -15.76
N CYS A 308 31.80 16.69 -16.23
CA CYS A 308 31.80 15.42 -15.48
C CYS A 308 33.00 15.26 -14.52
N SER A 309 33.32 16.29 -13.76
CA SER A 309 34.46 16.28 -12.83
C SER A 309 34.00 16.54 -11.40
N GLY A 310 34.48 15.73 -10.45
CA GLY A 310 34.20 15.89 -9.03
C GLY A 310 33.70 14.61 -8.33
N ASN A 311 33.50 14.72 -7.02
CA ASN A 311 33.02 13.62 -6.18
C ASN A 311 31.52 13.82 -5.89
N PHE A 312 30.71 12.83 -6.27
CA PHE A 312 29.25 12.92 -6.18
C PHE A 312 28.70 11.93 -5.16
N THR A 313 27.74 12.39 -4.37
CA THR A 313 26.99 11.54 -3.44
C THR A 313 25.51 11.59 -3.81
N ILE A 314 24.96 10.45 -4.21
CA ILE A 314 23.57 10.31 -4.64
C ILE A 314 22.73 9.85 -3.44
N LYS A 315 21.79 10.69 -3.01
CA LYS A 315 20.86 10.41 -1.91
C LYS A 315 19.40 10.35 -2.35
N SER A 316 19.05 11.09 -3.40
CA SER A 316 17.70 11.11 -3.98
C SER A 316 17.72 11.21 -5.52
N SER A 317 16.54 11.14 -6.14
CA SER A 317 16.39 11.23 -7.59
C SER A 317 16.75 12.60 -8.17
N GLU A 318 16.75 13.66 -7.35
CA GLU A 318 17.24 14.97 -7.77
C GLU A 318 18.75 15.00 -8.05
N ASP A 319 19.54 14.21 -7.30
CA ASP A 319 20.99 14.13 -7.46
C ASP A 319 21.40 13.42 -8.76
N LEU A 320 20.49 12.66 -9.36
CA LEU A 320 20.70 11.92 -10.60
C LEU A 320 20.62 12.81 -11.85
N LYS A 321 20.02 14.00 -11.74
CA LYS A 321 19.85 14.89 -12.88
C LYS A 321 21.20 15.32 -13.43
N GLY A 322 21.41 15.05 -14.71
CA GLY A 322 22.62 15.43 -15.44
C GLY A 322 23.63 14.30 -15.65
N PHE A 323 23.49 13.17 -14.97
CA PHE A 323 24.34 12.00 -15.21
C PHE A 323 24.05 11.33 -16.56
N GLU A 324 22.86 11.54 -17.13
CA GLU A 324 22.40 10.96 -18.40
C GLU A 324 23.37 11.25 -19.55
N ASP A 325 23.99 12.44 -19.56
CA ASP A 325 24.93 12.88 -20.59
C ASP A 325 26.40 12.53 -20.26
N CYS A 326 26.64 11.89 -19.10
CA CYS A 326 27.99 11.66 -18.57
C CYS A 326 28.54 10.27 -18.94
N GLY A 327 29.59 10.26 -19.77
CA GLY A 327 30.26 9.02 -20.20
C GLY A 327 31.41 8.56 -19.30
N ILE A 328 32.28 9.50 -18.91
CA ILE A 328 33.46 9.23 -18.08
C ILE A 328 33.39 10.20 -16.90
N LEU A 329 33.44 9.66 -15.68
CA LEU A 329 33.42 10.44 -14.46
C LEU A 329 34.86 10.66 -13.95
N GLU A 330 35.35 11.89 -14.06
CA GLU A 330 36.63 12.35 -13.51
C GLU A 330 36.49 12.64 -12.00
N GLY A 331 36.29 11.57 -11.23
CA GLY A 331 36.12 11.61 -9.78
C GLY A 331 35.51 10.33 -9.22
N SER A 332 34.89 10.41 -8.04
CA SER A 332 34.34 9.25 -7.32
C SER A 332 32.83 9.35 -7.15
N LEU A 333 32.16 8.19 -7.11
CA LEU A 333 30.71 8.10 -6.97
C LEU A 333 30.34 7.37 -5.69
N THR A 334 29.53 8.01 -4.84
CA THR A 334 28.95 7.41 -3.65
C THR A 334 27.43 7.35 -3.80
N ILE A 335 26.83 6.19 -3.58
CA ILE A 335 25.39 5.97 -3.59
C ILE A 335 24.95 5.65 -2.16
N GLU A 336 24.16 6.53 -1.58
CA GLU A 336 23.60 6.41 -0.23
C GLU A 336 22.13 6.84 -0.25
N LEU A 337 21.28 5.99 -0.81
CA LEU A 337 19.90 6.36 -1.10
C LEU A 337 19.04 6.39 0.16
N THR A 338 18.83 7.58 0.71
CA THR A 338 18.01 7.77 1.91
C THR A 338 16.50 7.78 1.63
N ASP A 339 16.07 8.01 0.39
CA ASP A 339 14.66 8.11 0.02
C ASP A 339 14.11 6.80 -0.60
N ILE A 340 13.68 5.89 0.28
CA ILE A 340 13.25 4.51 -0.05
C ILE A 340 12.03 4.48 -1.00
N LYS A 341 11.23 5.57 -1.06
CA LYS A 341 9.97 5.58 -1.82
C LYS A 341 10.03 6.31 -3.16
N LYS A 342 11.08 7.09 -3.43
CA LYS A 342 11.11 8.00 -4.60
C LYS A 342 12.12 7.66 -5.67
N THR A 343 13.27 7.10 -5.32
CA THR A 343 14.28 6.75 -6.32
C THR A 343 13.92 5.39 -6.92
N SER A 344 13.39 5.39 -8.15
CA SER A 344 13.12 4.16 -8.87
C SER A 344 14.42 3.60 -9.46
N THR A 345 14.51 2.27 -9.59
CA THR A 345 15.57 1.63 -10.39
C THR A 345 15.58 2.16 -11.82
N ASN A 346 14.42 2.57 -12.35
CA ASN A 346 14.30 3.19 -13.67
C ASN A 346 14.97 4.57 -13.74
N ASP A 347 14.97 5.35 -12.65
CA ASP A 347 15.62 6.68 -12.65
C ASP A 347 17.15 6.50 -12.64
N LEU A 348 17.65 5.51 -11.89
CA LEU A 348 19.06 5.12 -11.89
C LEU A 348 19.49 4.55 -13.25
N ASP A 349 18.63 3.74 -13.87
CA ASP A 349 18.84 3.18 -15.22
C ASP A 349 19.02 4.26 -16.27
N ILE A 350 18.21 5.33 -16.21
CA ILE A 350 18.28 6.45 -17.13
C ILE A 350 19.55 7.27 -16.86
N ALA A 351 19.79 7.61 -15.59
CA ALA A 351 20.91 8.45 -15.18
C ALA A 351 22.28 7.84 -15.52
N PHE A 352 22.49 6.56 -15.23
CA PHE A 352 23.79 5.90 -15.45
C PHE A 352 23.88 5.13 -16.77
N ALA A 353 22.91 5.32 -17.68
CA ALA A 353 22.85 4.62 -18.96
C ALA A 353 24.15 4.77 -19.77
N ASN A 354 24.74 5.97 -19.79
CA ASN A 354 25.91 6.29 -20.61
C ASN A 354 27.24 6.17 -19.86
N LEU A 355 27.23 5.95 -18.55
CA LEU A 355 28.44 5.91 -17.74
C LEU A 355 29.26 4.64 -18.01
N ARG A 356 30.48 4.81 -18.51
CA ARG A 356 31.39 3.73 -18.91
C ARG A 356 32.58 3.53 -17.98
N GLU A 357 33.07 4.61 -17.41
CA GLU A 357 34.27 4.60 -16.57
C GLU A 357 34.14 5.56 -15.40
N ILE A 358 34.52 5.09 -14.22
CA ILE A 358 34.69 5.91 -13.01
C ILE A 358 36.19 5.93 -12.71
N LYS A 359 36.80 7.13 -12.72
CA LYS A 359 38.25 7.27 -12.50
C LYS A 359 38.65 7.06 -11.03
N GLY A 360 37.79 7.42 -10.09
CA GLY A 360 38.01 7.24 -8.65
C GLY A 360 37.47 5.90 -8.13
N TYR A 361 36.72 5.96 -7.02
CA TYR A 361 36.08 4.81 -6.40
C TYR A 361 34.55 4.82 -6.62
N LEU A 362 33.95 3.63 -6.49
CA LEU A 362 32.49 3.44 -6.40
C LEU A 362 32.14 2.94 -4.98
N LYS A 363 31.32 3.71 -4.26
CA LYS A 363 30.90 3.40 -2.88
C LYS A 363 29.38 3.29 -2.81
N ILE A 364 28.84 2.18 -2.32
CA ILE A 364 27.40 1.93 -2.20
C ILE A 364 27.10 1.55 -0.76
N VAL A 365 26.40 2.42 -0.04
CA VAL A 365 26.23 2.31 1.41
C VAL A 365 24.78 2.56 1.78
N ARG A 366 24.26 1.82 2.77
CA ARG A 366 22.94 2.09 3.39
C ARG A 366 21.82 2.34 2.38
N SER A 367 21.77 1.56 1.30
CA SER A 367 20.79 1.71 0.22
C SER A 367 19.85 0.50 0.17
N PRO A 368 18.92 0.35 1.14
CA PRO A 368 18.05 -0.82 1.25
C PRO A 368 17.07 -1.00 0.09
N GLN A 369 16.82 0.03 -0.73
CA GLN A 369 15.97 -0.09 -1.92
C GLN A 369 16.66 -0.80 -3.10
N LEU A 370 17.99 -0.95 -3.07
CA LEU A 370 18.73 -1.58 -4.15
C LEU A 370 18.69 -3.10 -4.01
N VAL A 371 18.09 -3.76 -4.98
CA VAL A 371 18.15 -5.22 -5.15
C VAL A 371 19.30 -5.63 -6.06
N SER A 372 19.70 -4.75 -6.98
CA SER A 372 20.80 -5.00 -7.91
C SER A 372 21.49 -3.71 -8.38
N LEU A 373 22.73 -3.80 -8.87
CA LEU A 373 23.47 -2.71 -9.53
C LEU A 373 23.42 -2.77 -11.06
N HIS A 374 22.50 -3.54 -11.63
CA HIS A 374 22.31 -3.70 -13.09
C HIS A 374 22.09 -2.38 -13.85
N PHE A 375 21.71 -1.30 -13.16
CA PHE A 375 21.52 0.01 -13.76
C PHE A 375 22.83 0.61 -14.30
N PHE A 376 24.00 0.13 -13.84
CA PHE A 376 25.28 0.40 -14.48
C PHE A 376 25.49 -0.42 -15.75
N LYS A 377 24.57 -0.34 -16.71
CA LYS A 377 24.51 -1.22 -17.90
C LYS A 377 25.79 -1.23 -18.74
N ASN A 378 26.47 -0.09 -18.80
CA ASN A 378 27.64 0.13 -19.65
C ASN A 378 28.93 0.41 -18.86
N LEU A 379 28.93 0.21 -17.54
CA LEU A 379 30.13 0.41 -16.73
C LEU A 379 31.13 -0.72 -17.01
N HIS A 380 32.33 -0.36 -17.45
CA HIS A 380 33.39 -1.32 -17.79
C HIS A 380 34.59 -1.22 -16.85
N THR A 381 34.85 -0.05 -16.24
CA THR A 381 36.07 0.18 -15.46
C THR A 381 35.82 1.08 -14.25
N ILE A 382 36.37 0.66 -13.10
CA ILE A 382 36.51 1.47 -11.89
C ILE A 382 38.01 1.62 -11.64
N ALA A 383 38.59 2.73 -12.08
CA ALA A 383 40.05 2.83 -12.27
C ALA A 383 40.85 2.96 -10.96
N GLY A 384 40.22 3.40 -9.86
CA GLY A 384 40.87 3.48 -8.55
C GLY A 384 41.99 4.52 -8.48
N ASN A 385 41.92 5.62 -9.25
CA ASN A 385 42.86 6.75 -9.12
C ASN A 385 42.75 7.41 -7.74
N TYR A 386 41.56 7.33 -7.14
CA TYR A 386 41.24 7.73 -5.78
C TYR A 386 40.61 6.52 -5.09
N LEU A 387 41.00 6.26 -3.83
CA LEU A 387 40.53 5.11 -3.07
C LEU A 387 39.69 5.57 -1.88
N ALA A 388 38.60 4.85 -1.61
CA ALA A 388 37.85 5.00 -0.38
C ALA A 388 38.65 4.39 0.78
N GLU A 389 38.75 5.13 1.89
CA GLU A 389 39.53 4.72 3.08
C GLU A 389 40.98 4.37 2.72
N ASP A 390 41.53 5.07 1.72
CA ASP A 390 42.89 4.92 1.18
C ASP A 390 43.27 3.50 0.70
N LYS A 391 42.29 2.60 0.55
CA LYS A 391 42.52 1.19 0.18
C LYS A 391 41.55 0.65 -0.88
N TYR A 392 40.28 1.06 -0.84
CA TYR A 392 39.21 0.39 -1.59
C TYR A 392 38.76 1.18 -2.81
N SER A 393 38.72 0.56 -3.99
CA SER A 393 38.17 1.16 -5.21
C SER A 393 36.69 0.82 -5.42
N PHE A 394 36.22 -0.29 -4.84
CA PHE A 394 34.81 -0.67 -4.84
C PHE A 394 34.37 -1.08 -3.43
N TYR A 395 33.43 -0.34 -2.86
CA TYR A 395 33.06 -0.43 -1.45
C TYR A 395 31.54 -0.58 -1.32
N VAL A 396 31.05 -1.71 -0.80
CA VAL A 396 29.62 -2.06 -0.73
C VAL A 396 29.25 -2.53 0.67
N VAL A 397 28.54 -1.69 1.44
CA VAL A 397 28.26 -1.95 2.85
C VAL A 397 26.84 -1.63 3.29
N ASN A 398 26.25 -2.49 4.12
CA ASN A 398 24.95 -2.27 4.74
C ASN A 398 23.83 -2.05 3.71
N ASN A 399 23.81 -2.88 2.67
CA ASN A 399 22.74 -2.86 1.66
C ASN A 399 21.86 -4.09 1.87
N HIS A 400 20.85 -3.93 2.72
CA HIS A 400 20.05 -5.03 3.27
C HIS A 400 19.38 -5.92 2.20
N HIS A 401 18.95 -5.36 1.05
CA HIS A 401 18.24 -6.10 0.02
C HIS A 401 19.04 -6.38 -1.25
N LEU A 402 20.33 -6.02 -1.28
CA LEU A 402 21.15 -6.21 -2.47
C LEU A 402 21.41 -7.70 -2.71
N GLU A 403 21.00 -8.22 -3.86
CA GLU A 403 21.10 -9.64 -4.22
C GLU A 403 22.09 -9.88 -5.38
N ASN A 404 22.27 -8.89 -6.26
CA ASN A 404 23.10 -9.00 -7.46
C ASN A 404 23.96 -7.75 -7.65
N LEU A 405 25.13 -7.91 -8.27
CA LEU A 405 26.00 -6.79 -8.64
C LEU A 405 25.78 -6.42 -10.11
N TRP A 406 26.25 -7.26 -11.03
CA TRP A 406 26.24 -6.99 -12.46
C TRP A 406 25.29 -7.91 -13.22
N ASN A 407 24.93 -7.51 -14.45
CA ASN A 407 24.18 -8.39 -15.35
C ASN A 407 24.98 -9.68 -15.64
N THR A 408 24.31 -10.78 -15.97
CA THR A 408 24.89 -12.15 -16.10
C THR A 408 26.11 -12.29 -17.03
N ASN A 409 26.35 -11.33 -17.93
CA ASN A 409 27.50 -11.33 -18.86
C ASN A 409 28.41 -10.09 -18.72
N GLN A 410 28.15 -9.23 -17.74
CA GLN A 410 28.89 -7.99 -17.56
C GLN A 410 30.09 -8.21 -16.63
N LYS A 411 31.27 -7.75 -17.06
CA LYS A 411 32.51 -7.78 -16.27
C LYS A 411 33.08 -6.36 -16.16
N VAL A 412 33.39 -5.93 -14.94
CA VAL A 412 33.90 -4.60 -14.62
C VAL A 412 35.34 -4.74 -14.15
N SER A 413 36.28 -4.19 -14.92
CA SER A 413 37.70 -4.23 -14.56
C SER A 413 38.00 -3.27 -13.41
N ILE A 414 38.70 -3.75 -12.39
CA ILE A 414 39.18 -2.95 -11.26
C ILE A 414 40.72 -3.04 -11.26
N PRO A 415 41.40 -2.13 -11.98
CA PRO A 415 42.85 -2.18 -12.11
C PRO A 415 43.59 -1.83 -10.82
N ARG A 416 43.05 -0.97 -9.96
CA ARG A 416 43.69 -0.52 -8.71
C ARG A 416 42.75 -0.56 -7.52
N GLY A 417 43.31 -0.82 -6.34
CA GLY A 417 42.58 -0.86 -5.07
C GLY A 417 41.86 -2.18 -4.79
N HIS A 418 41.51 -2.40 -3.52
CA HIS A 418 40.78 -3.59 -3.05
C HIS A 418 39.26 -3.40 -3.17
N VAL A 419 38.53 -4.49 -2.96
CA VAL A 419 37.08 -4.49 -2.74
C VAL A 419 36.75 -4.56 -1.25
N TYR A 420 35.61 -4.01 -0.84
CA TYR A 420 35.10 -4.17 0.53
C TYR A 420 33.62 -4.51 0.54
N PHE A 421 33.24 -5.67 1.10
CA PHE A 421 31.87 -6.17 1.14
C PHE A 421 31.50 -6.68 2.52
N HIS A 422 30.65 -5.95 3.24
CA HIS A 422 30.15 -6.34 4.55
C HIS A 422 28.72 -5.90 4.78
N LEU A 423 27.98 -6.64 5.61
CA LEU A 423 26.59 -6.32 5.97
C LEU A 423 25.65 -6.28 4.75
N ASN A 424 25.81 -7.21 3.81
CA ASN A 424 24.91 -7.38 2.66
C ASN A 424 24.21 -8.74 2.77
N PRO A 425 23.25 -8.90 3.70
CA PRO A 425 22.73 -10.21 4.09
C PRO A 425 22.03 -10.97 2.95
N ARG A 426 21.64 -10.30 1.86
CA ARG A 426 21.03 -10.94 0.68
C ARG A 426 21.99 -11.18 -0.49
N LEU A 427 23.21 -10.67 -0.42
CA LEU A 427 24.21 -10.80 -1.48
C LEU A 427 25.04 -12.05 -1.24
N CYS A 428 24.81 -13.11 -2.02
CA CYS A 428 25.60 -14.33 -1.92
C CYS A 428 27.10 -14.08 -2.12
N TYR A 429 27.91 -14.61 -1.21
CA TYR A 429 29.36 -14.42 -1.22
C TYR A 429 30.03 -14.92 -2.51
N ASP A 430 29.51 -15.97 -3.15
CA ASP A 430 30.11 -16.50 -4.37
C ASP A 430 30.05 -15.49 -5.53
N LYS A 431 29.04 -14.61 -5.54
CA LYS A 431 28.96 -13.49 -6.50
C LYS A 431 30.05 -12.44 -6.26
N ILE A 432 30.60 -12.38 -5.04
CA ILE A 432 31.74 -11.53 -4.69
C ILE A 432 33.03 -12.24 -5.12
N GLU A 433 33.13 -13.56 -4.97
CA GLU A 433 34.27 -14.35 -5.48
C GLU A 433 34.40 -14.27 -7.01
N ASP A 434 33.28 -14.16 -7.74
CA ASP A 434 33.26 -13.93 -9.19
C ASP A 434 33.96 -12.62 -9.62
N LEU A 435 34.21 -11.70 -8.68
CA LEU A 435 35.01 -10.49 -8.92
C LEU A 435 36.51 -10.76 -8.91
N LYS A 436 36.98 -11.84 -8.29
CA LYS A 436 38.41 -12.18 -8.19
C LYS A 436 39.16 -12.11 -9.52
N PRO A 437 38.67 -12.68 -10.65
CA PRO A 437 39.36 -12.56 -11.94
C PRO A 437 39.38 -11.12 -12.53
N GLN A 438 38.62 -10.20 -11.96
CA GLN A 438 38.48 -8.82 -12.41
C GLN A 438 39.38 -7.84 -11.63
N LEU A 439 39.97 -8.31 -10.52
CA LEU A 439 40.96 -7.60 -9.70
C LEU A 439 42.37 -7.82 -10.25
N LYS A 440 43.11 -6.75 -10.54
CA LYS A 440 44.49 -6.86 -11.05
C LYS A 440 45.58 -6.81 -9.97
N GLU A 441 45.34 -6.09 -8.88
CA GLU A 441 46.37 -5.81 -7.85
C GLU A 441 46.15 -6.56 -6.53
N ALA A 442 44.96 -7.12 -6.28
CA ALA A 442 44.58 -7.60 -4.96
C ALA A 442 43.86 -8.95 -4.99
N ASP A 443 44.31 -9.87 -4.12
CA ASP A 443 43.54 -11.06 -3.76
C ASP A 443 42.48 -10.72 -2.69
N LEU A 444 41.33 -11.39 -2.75
CA LEU A 444 40.24 -11.22 -1.80
C LEU A 444 40.62 -11.82 -0.43
N THR A 445 40.64 -11.00 0.61
CA THR A 445 40.90 -11.43 1.99
C THR A 445 39.62 -11.48 2.83
N VAL A 446 39.64 -12.22 3.95
CA VAL A 446 38.48 -12.31 4.88
C VAL A 446 38.09 -10.95 5.48
N THR A 447 39.06 -10.03 5.60
CA THR A 447 38.82 -8.64 6.05
C THR A 447 38.24 -7.75 4.96
N ASP A 448 38.35 -8.14 3.70
CA ASP A 448 37.82 -7.40 2.56
C ASP A 448 36.39 -7.86 2.24
N ALA A 449 36.12 -9.17 2.34
CA ALA A 449 34.76 -9.70 2.33
C ALA A 449 34.66 -10.95 3.20
N SER A 450 33.56 -11.08 3.95
CA SER A 450 33.30 -12.24 4.79
C SER A 450 32.00 -12.95 4.41
N ARG A 451 32.01 -14.29 4.36
CA ARG A 451 30.80 -15.11 4.17
C ARG A 451 29.78 -14.91 5.29
N ASN A 452 30.22 -14.54 6.50
CA ASN A 452 29.34 -14.36 7.67
C ASN A 452 28.50 -13.09 7.60
N SER A 453 28.88 -12.13 6.76
CA SER A 453 28.18 -10.84 6.64
C SER A 453 27.55 -10.63 5.26
N ASN A 454 27.68 -11.60 4.35
CA ASN A 454 27.17 -11.52 2.98
C ASN A 454 26.44 -12.84 2.62
N GLY A 455 25.13 -12.75 2.37
CA GLY A 455 24.30 -13.92 2.03
C GLY A 455 23.63 -14.63 3.20
N GLU A 456 23.69 -14.06 4.42
CA GLU A 456 23.09 -14.61 5.64
C GLU A 456 21.56 -14.84 5.58
N GLN A 457 20.82 -13.95 4.90
CA GLN A 457 19.35 -13.96 4.86
C GLN A 457 18.78 -14.53 3.55
N VAL A 458 19.61 -14.98 2.60
CA VAL A 458 19.16 -15.51 1.30
C VAL A 458 19.76 -16.89 1.03
N TYR A 459 18.97 -17.71 0.35
CA TYR A 459 19.39 -19.02 -0.14
C TYR A 459 20.40 -18.84 -1.28
N CYS A 460 21.65 -19.23 -1.06
CA CYS A 460 22.66 -19.29 -2.12
C CYS A 460 22.67 -20.70 -2.70
N GLU A 461 22.42 -20.82 -4.01
CA GLU A 461 22.24 -22.09 -4.73
C GLU A 461 23.44 -23.05 -4.67
N SER A 462 24.59 -22.55 -4.27
CA SER A 462 25.90 -23.18 -4.40
C SER A 462 26.25 -24.21 -3.30
N ILE A 463 25.58 -24.21 -2.14
CA ILE A 463 26.03 -25.02 -0.98
C ILE A 463 24.87 -25.48 -0.09
N ILE A 464 23.98 -26.35 -0.58
CA ILE A 464 22.97 -26.99 0.29
C ILE A 464 22.90 -28.48 -0.01
N SER A 465 23.12 -29.30 1.02
CA SER A 465 22.82 -30.74 0.98
C SER A 465 21.30 -30.94 0.95
N GLU A 466 20.80 -31.83 0.10
CA GLU A 466 19.36 -32.09 -0.02
C GLU A 466 18.80 -32.68 1.30
N LEU A 467 17.76 -32.04 1.85
CA LEU A 467 17.00 -32.54 3.00
C LEU A 467 15.65 -33.06 2.52
N ASN A 468 15.25 -34.27 2.91
CA ASN A 468 13.89 -34.74 2.61
C ASN A 468 12.96 -34.53 3.82
N ALA A 469 11.84 -33.86 3.59
CA ALA A 469 10.79 -33.62 4.57
C ALA A 469 9.45 -34.04 3.97
N THR A 470 8.61 -34.74 4.73
CA THR A 470 7.30 -35.24 4.28
C THR A 470 6.23 -34.97 5.33
N ILE A 471 4.95 -35.09 4.97
CA ILE A 471 3.84 -34.99 5.93
C ILE A 471 3.39 -36.39 6.35
N ASP A 472 3.48 -36.69 7.65
CA ASP A 472 3.08 -37.99 8.21
C ASP A 472 1.59 -38.00 8.63
N ALA A 473 1.03 -36.87 9.06
CA ALA A 473 -0.40 -36.78 9.38
C ALA A 473 -0.93 -35.35 9.25
N VAL A 474 -2.21 -35.22 8.89
CA VAL A 474 -2.89 -33.95 8.65
C VAL A 474 -4.28 -33.94 9.30
N ASN A 475 -4.64 -32.80 9.87
CA ASN A 475 -5.96 -32.45 10.40
C ASN A 475 -6.43 -31.13 9.75
N ALA A 476 -7.61 -30.64 10.13
CA ALA A 476 -8.20 -29.41 9.60
C ALA A 476 -7.39 -28.17 9.99
N HIS A 477 -6.73 -28.21 11.15
CA HIS A 477 -5.99 -27.07 11.72
C HIS A 477 -4.51 -27.36 12.01
N GLU A 478 -4.07 -28.61 11.81
CA GLU A 478 -2.72 -29.03 12.19
C GLU A 478 -2.13 -29.99 11.15
N ALA A 479 -0.81 -29.96 10.95
CA ALA A 479 -0.10 -30.92 10.12
C ALA A 479 1.24 -31.29 10.77
N ARG A 480 1.60 -32.58 10.76
CA ARG A 480 2.86 -33.07 11.32
C ARG A 480 3.85 -33.35 10.21
N VAL A 481 4.92 -32.59 10.22
CA VAL A 481 6.07 -32.74 9.33
C VAL A 481 7.02 -33.80 9.91
N LEU A 482 7.55 -34.65 9.04
CA LEU A 482 8.51 -35.70 9.32
C LEU A 482 9.75 -35.47 8.45
N ILE A 483 10.89 -35.29 9.10
CA ILE A 483 12.20 -35.11 8.47
C ILE A 483 12.92 -36.46 8.43
N GLU A 484 13.73 -36.69 7.39
CA GLU A 484 14.63 -37.86 7.33
C GLU A 484 15.79 -37.75 8.34
N TYR A 485 16.46 -38.88 8.59
CA TYR A 485 17.58 -38.91 9.53
C TYR A 485 18.77 -38.14 8.97
N LEU A 486 19.34 -37.25 9.78
CA LEU A 486 20.60 -36.58 9.46
C LEU A 486 21.79 -37.46 9.85
N SER A 487 22.90 -37.28 9.13
CA SER A 487 24.16 -37.96 9.45
C SER A 487 24.76 -37.41 10.76
N PRO A 488 25.61 -38.20 11.46
CA PRO A 488 26.24 -37.77 12.71
C PRO A 488 27.04 -36.47 12.57
N GLU A 489 27.70 -36.27 11.41
CA GLU A 489 28.47 -35.06 11.11
C GLU A 489 27.54 -33.83 11.05
N ALA A 490 26.36 -33.99 10.45
CA ALA A 490 25.38 -32.93 10.30
C ALA A 490 24.67 -32.54 11.62
N LEU A 491 24.63 -33.44 12.60
CA LEU A 491 23.98 -33.23 13.91
C LEU A 491 24.80 -32.41 14.90
N THR A 492 26.11 -32.32 14.71
CA THR A 492 27.00 -31.59 15.61
C THR A 492 26.78 -30.08 15.58
N PRO A 493 26.64 -29.40 14.42
CA PRO A 493 26.30 -27.98 14.38
C PRO A 493 24.80 -27.70 14.44
N LEU A 494 23.94 -28.73 14.42
CA LEU A 494 22.48 -28.57 14.37
C LEU A 494 21.90 -28.09 15.71
N ILE A 495 21.22 -26.95 15.65
CA ILE A 495 20.40 -26.40 16.75
C ILE A 495 18.94 -26.88 16.59
N GLY A 496 18.45 -26.97 15.35
CA GLY A 496 17.11 -27.46 15.06
C GLY A 496 16.67 -27.20 13.63
N TYR A 497 15.39 -26.88 13.42
CA TYR A 497 14.81 -26.71 12.08
C TYR A 497 13.95 -25.45 11.98
N ILE A 498 13.84 -24.92 10.76
CA ILE A 498 12.96 -23.82 10.39
C ILE A 498 11.99 -24.33 9.33
N PHE A 499 10.70 -24.24 9.63
CA PHE A 499 9.62 -24.67 8.76
C PHE A 499 9.00 -23.45 8.08
N TYR A 500 9.04 -23.43 6.76
CA TYR A 500 8.42 -22.40 5.94
C TYR A 500 7.14 -22.97 5.32
N TYR A 501 6.01 -22.26 5.46
CA TYR A 501 4.75 -22.68 4.85
C TYR A 501 3.88 -21.50 4.40
N LYS A 502 3.08 -21.67 3.35
CA LYS A 502 2.16 -20.64 2.85
C LYS A 502 0.93 -21.23 2.18
N GLU A 503 -0.18 -20.49 2.16
CA GLU A 503 -1.37 -20.86 1.41
C GLU A 503 -1.07 -20.81 -0.10
N ALA A 504 -1.27 -21.93 -0.80
CA ALA A 504 -0.91 -22.09 -2.21
C ALA A 504 -2.04 -22.77 -2.99
N PRO A 505 -3.00 -22.01 -3.53
CA PRO A 505 -4.10 -22.56 -4.32
C PRO A 505 -3.62 -23.29 -5.59
N LYS A 506 -2.46 -22.90 -6.12
CA LYS A 506 -1.81 -23.49 -7.30
C LYS A 506 -0.43 -24.02 -6.91
N ARG A 507 0.04 -25.07 -7.59
CA ARG A 507 1.35 -25.71 -7.36
C ARG A 507 2.47 -25.09 -8.21
N ASN A 508 2.55 -23.76 -8.26
CA ASN A 508 3.53 -23.02 -9.06
C ASN A 508 4.31 -22.01 -8.21
N ILE A 509 4.51 -22.32 -6.94
CA ILE A 509 5.20 -21.46 -5.99
C ILE A 509 6.70 -21.66 -6.10
N THR A 510 7.46 -20.57 -6.10
CA THR A 510 8.92 -20.57 -5.94
C THR A 510 9.30 -20.05 -4.56
N ASN A 511 10.54 -20.31 -4.14
CA ASN A 511 11.11 -19.78 -2.90
C ASN A 511 11.09 -18.24 -2.85
N TYR A 512 10.97 -17.59 -4.02
CA TYR A 512 11.01 -16.13 -4.19
C TYR A 512 9.64 -15.48 -4.41
N ASP A 513 8.56 -16.28 -4.43
CA ASP A 513 7.24 -15.81 -4.83
C ASP A 513 6.60 -14.86 -3.79
N ASN A 514 6.39 -13.60 -4.20
CA ASN A 514 5.89 -12.45 -3.42
C ASN A 514 6.85 -11.87 -2.36
N ARG A 515 8.17 -11.90 -2.60
CA ARG A 515 9.12 -11.13 -1.79
C ARG A 515 9.05 -9.65 -2.14
N HIS A 516 8.49 -8.84 -1.25
CA HIS A 516 8.59 -7.39 -1.36
C HIS A 516 9.95 -6.92 -0.85
N GLY A 517 10.55 -5.91 -1.49
CA GLY A 517 11.86 -5.32 -1.13
C GLY A 517 11.90 -4.60 0.24
N CYS A 518 11.02 -4.97 1.17
CA CYS A 518 11.07 -4.61 2.59
C CYS A 518 11.31 -5.84 3.48
N GLY A 519 11.60 -7.00 2.89
CA GLY A 519 11.94 -8.22 3.62
C GLY A 519 10.75 -8.99 4.21
N HIS A 520 9.51 -8.60 3.91
CA HIS A 520 8.34 -9.40 4.25
C HIS A 520 8.21 -10.56 3.25
N ASP A 521 8.62 -11.75 3.68
CA ASP A 521 8.28 -13.00 3.01
C ASP A 521 6.83 -13.34 3.36
N ASN A 522 5.98 -13.60 2.36
CA ASN A 522 4.61 -14.11 2.56
C ASN A 522 4.59 -15.58 3.07
N TRP A 523 5.74 -16.11 3.48
CA TRP A 523 5.89 -17.41 4.09
C TRP A 523 5.74 -17.26 5.60
N PHE A 524 4.87 -18.08 6.20
CA PHE A 524 4.90 -18.27 7.64
C PHE A 524 6.15 -19.04 8.02
N VAL A 525 6.79 -18.61 9.09
CA VAL A 525 8.04 -19.19 9.61
C VAL A 525 7.77 -19.73 11.00
N ASP A 526 8.04 -21.01 11.20
CA ASP A 526 7.97 -21.67 12.51
C ASP A 526 9.34 -22.28 12.82
N THR A 527 9.95 -21.88 13.93
CA THR A 527 11.32 -22.27 14.30
C THR A 527 11.27 -23.22 15.47
N ALA A 528 11.79 -24.43 15.27
CA ALA A 528 11.92 -25.45 16.31
C ALA A 528 13.41 -25.63 16.66
N PRO A 529 13.91 -25.04 17.77
CA PRO A 529 15.29 -25.21 18.23
C PRO A 529 15.45 -26.57 18.92
N SER A 530 15.15 -27.64 18.19
CA SER A 530 15.19 -29.01 18.65
C SER A 530 15.67 -29.92 17.53
N LYS A 531 16.45 -30.94 17.89
CA LYS A 531 16.93 -31.97 16.95
C LYS A 531 15.85 -33.00 16.58
N GLN A 532 14.62 -32.83 17.09
CA GLN A 532 13.50 -33.73 16.81
C GLN A 532 13.15 -33.73 15.32
N ARG A 533 12.97 -34.93 14.77
CA ARG A 533 12.59 -35.12 13.37
C ARG A 533 11.11 -34.84 13.08
N ARG A 534 10.26 -34.72 14.12
CA ARG A 534 8.82 -34.46 13.99
C ARG A 534 8.50 -33.07 14.52
N HIS A 535 7.64 -32.36 13.79
CA HIS A 535 7.16 -31.04 14.20
C HIS A 535 5.70 -30.86 13.79
N ILE A 536 4.92 -30.14 14.59
CA ILE A 536 3.49 -29.89 14.31
C ILE A 536 3.29 -28.43 13.93
N LEU A 537 2.89 -28.20 12.69
CA LEU A 537 2.38 -26.91 12.22
C LEU A 537 0.95 -26.73 12.76
N ARG A 538 0.68 -25.62 13.45
CA ARG A 538 -0.63 -25.32 14.05
C ARG A 538 -1.32 -24.14 13.36
N ASN A 539 -2.59 -23.91 13.71
CA ASN A 539 -3.40 -22.78 13.23
C ASN A 539 -3.60 -22.73 11.71
N LEU A 540 -3.66 -23.90 11.06
CA LEU A 540 -3.93 -24.00 9.63
C LEU A 540 -5.41 -23.77 9.33
N ARG A 541 -5.72 -23.30 8.11
CA ARG A 541 -7.11 -23.20 7.65
C ARG A 541 -7.63 -24.55 7.16
N PRO A 542 -8.87 -24.92 7.47
CA PRO A 542 -9.49 -26.15 6.95
C PRO A 542 -9.58 -26.15 5.43
N TYR A 543 -9.55 -27.34 4.84
CA TYR A 543 -9.71 -27.58 3.40
C TYR A 543 -8.84 -26.72 2.47
N THR A 544 -7.67 -26.30 2.95
CA THR A 544 -6.78 -25.34 2.30
C THR A 544 -5.49 -26.03 1.86
N GLN A 545 -5.02 -25.73 0.64
CA GLN A 545 -3.75 -26.26 0.15
C GLN A 545 -2.60 -25.36 0.59
N TYR A 546 -1.58 -25.96 1.19
CA TYR A 546 -0.36 -25.31 1.65
C TYR A 546 0.85 -25.80 0.84
N ALA A 547 1.76 -24.88 0.54
CA ALA A 547 3.12 -25.19 0.12
C ALA A 547 4.02 -25.09 1.35
N TYR A 548 5.02 -25.97 1.48
CA TYR A 548 5.96 -25.94 2.59
C TYR A 548 7.35 -26.47 2.19
N PHE A 549 8.37 -26.04 2.93
CA PHE A 549 9.72 -26.60 2.88
C PHE A 549 10.42 -26.40 4.25
N VAL A 550 11.51 -27.12 4.48
CA VAL A 550 12.22 -27.14 5.78
C VAL A 550 13.69 -26.81 5.56
N LYS A 551 14.25 -26.01 6.47
CA LYS A 551 15.68 -25.68 6.53
C LYS A 551 16.27 -26.12 7.88
N THR A 552 17.52 -26.54 7.92
CA THR A 552 18.27 -26.71 9.16
C THR A 552 18.65 -25.36 9.79
N LEU A 553 18.61 -25.29 11.12
CA LEU A 553 19.13 -24.20 11.94
C LEU A 553 20.45 -24.68 12.57
N THR A 554 21.57 -24.07 12.19
CA THR A 554 22.94 -24.47 12.62
C THR A 554 23.66 -23.34 13.37
N ILE A 555 24.82 -23.60 13.99
CA ILE A 555 25.63 -22.58 14.70
C ILE A 555 26.47 -21.76 13.70
N SER A 556 26.63 -20.45 13.96
CA SER A 556 27.14 -19.44 13.02
C SER A 556 28.48 -19.70 12.34
N ASN A 557 29.42 -20.32 13.05
CA ASN A 557 30.74 -20.67 12.50
C ASN A 557 30.73 -21.96 11.64
N TYR A 558 29.57 -22.60 11.44
CA TYR A 558 29.41 -23.86 10.69
C TYR A 558 28.26 -23.84 9.68
N HIS A 559 27.53 -22.72 9.53
CA HIS A 559 26.43 -22.56 8.55
C HIS A 559 26.81 -22.98 7.12
N TYR A 560 28.09 -22.92 6.77
CA TYR A 560 28.57 -23.09 5.39
C TYR A 560 28.92 -24.54 4.98
N GLN A 561 28.83 -25.52 5.87
CA GLN A 561 29.11 -26.94 5.52
C GLN A 561 27.92 -27.88 5.68
N VAL A 562 26.88 -27.46 6.41
CA VAL A 562 25.83 -28.37 6.91
C VAL A 562 24.41 -27.83 6.71
N ASP A 563 24.26 -26.61 6.16
CA ASP A 563 22.93 -26.10 5.86
C ASP A 563 22.25 -26.98 4.80
N ALA A 564 21.16 -27.63 5.20
CA ALA A 564 20.36 -28.51 4.38
C ALA A 564 18.95 -27.92 4.22
N SER A 565 18.36 -28.06 3.03
CA SER A 565 17.01 -27.59 2.73
C SER A 565 16.26 -28.62 1.92
N SER A 566 14.95 -28.69 2.16
CA SER A 566 14.07 -29.51 1.35
C SER A 566 13.54 -28.77 0.14
N ASP A 567 13.12 -29.54 -0.86
CA ASP A 567 12.29 -29.04 -1.94
C ASP A 567 10.92 -28.57 -1.42
N ILE A 568 10.29 -27.67 -2.18
CA ILE A 568 8.91 -27.26 -1.90
C ILE A 568 7.98 -28.45 -2.17
N GLN A 569 7.26 -28.84 -1.13
CA GLN A 569 6.20 -29.82 -1.19
C GLN A 569 4.84 -29.20 -0.91
N TYR A 570 3.77 -29.96 -1.16
CA TYR A 570 2.39 -29.48 -1.02
C TYR A 570 1.56 -30.48 -0.24
N PHE A 571 0.73 -29.97 0.67
CA PHE A 571 -0.29 -30.76 1.36
C PHE A 571 -1.61 -30.01 1.45
N ARG A 572 -2.70 -30.71 1.77
CA ARG A 572 -4.02 -30.11 1.93
C ARG A 572 -4.60 -30.52 3.29
N THR A 573 -5.06 -29.54 4.06
CA THR A 573 -5.77 -29.81 5.31
C THR A 573 -7.12 -30.48 5.08
N THR A 574 -7.58 -31.22 6.08
CA THR A 574 -8.88 -31.91 5.99
C THR A 574 -10.03 -30.90 6.09
N PRO A 575 -11.24 -31.25 5.60
CA PRO A 575 -12.42 -30.43 5.79
C PRO A 575 -12.80 -30.27 7.27
N ALA A 576 -13.53 -29.20 7.58
CA ALA A 576 -14.15 -28.96 8.89
C ALA A 576 -15.60 -28.48 8.70
N ARG A 577 -16.33 -28.35 9.81
CA ARG A 577 -17.72 -27.86 9.79
C ARG A 577 -17.79 -26.47 9.12
N PRO A 578 -18.74 -26.23 8.21
CA PRO A 578 -18.92 -24.93 7.59
C PRO A 578 -19.46 -23.92 8.59
N GLY A 579 -19.32 -22.63 8.28
CA GLY A 579 -19.95 -21.53 9.01
C GLY A 579 -21.46 -21.43 8.77
N PRO A 580 -22.13 -20.43 9.39
CA PRO A 580 -23.57 -20.21 9.20
C PRO A 580 -23.90 -19.77 7.77
N LEU A 581 -25.12 -20.11 7.34
CA LEU A 581 -25.69 -19.66 6.07
C LEU A 581 -25.85 -18.14 6.03
N GLN A 582 -25.78 -17.56 4.83
CA GLN A 582 -25.88 -16.12 4.63
C GLN A 582 -27.23 -15.70 4.05
N LYS A 583 -27.67 -14.49 4.41
CA LYS A 583 -28.78 -13.76 3.74
C LYS A 583 -30.01 -14.65 3.48
N ILE A 584 -30.57 -15.22 4.53
CA ILE A 584 -31.81 -15.99 4.43
C ILE A 584 -32.99 -15.03 4.38
N TYR A 585 -33.83 -15.13 3.35
CA TYR A 585 -35.09 -14.39 3.25
C TYR A 585 -36.20 -15.31 2.76
N TYR A 586 -37.44 -14.94 3.05
CA TYR A 586 -38.62 -15.73 2.70
C TYR A 586 -39.67 -14.88 1.99
N ARG A 587 -40.58 -15.58 1.31
CA ARG A 587 -41.73 -15.02 0.61
C ARG A 587 -42.93 -15.91 0.83
N SER A 588 -44.03 -15.34 1.33
CA SER A 588 -45.28 -16.07 1.51
C SER A 588 -46.09 -16.04 0.20
N LEU A 589 -46.23 -17.20 -0.45
CA LEU A 589 -46.88 -17.31 -1.77
C LEU A 589 -48.39 -17.51 -1.65
N SER A 590 -48.82 -18.27 -0.64
CA SER A 590 -50.22 -18.58 -0.37
C SER A 590 -50.44 -18.75 1.14
N PRO A 591 -51.69 -18.94 1.59
CA PRO A 591 -51.97 -19.26 2.99
C PRO A 591 -51.32 -20.58 3.46
N ASN A 592 -50.86 -21.43 2.53
CA ASN A 592 -50.32 -22.75 2.82
C ASN A 592 -48.89 -22.96 2.32
N GLU A 593 -48.27 -21.94 1.71
CA GLU A 593 -46.95 -22.07 1.07
C GLU A 593 -46.02 -20.88 1.38
N ILE A 594 -44.78 -21.20 1.75
CA ILE A 594 -43.69 -20.24 1.98
C ILE A 594 -42.49 -20.65 1.12
N GLU A 595 -41.99 -19.72 0.30
CA GLU A 595 -40.74 -19.87 -0.45
C GLU A 595 -39.57 -19.26 0.32
N ILE A 596 -38.46 -19.98 0.45
CA ILE A 596 -37.27 -19.56 1.19
C ILE A 596 -36.08 -19.51 0.23
N HIS A 597 -35.23 -18.50 0.40
CA HIS A 597 -34.00 -18.30 -0.36
C HIS A 597 -32.81 -18.11 0.59
N TRP A 598 -31.65 -18.67 0.24
CA TRP A 598 -30.43 -18.56 1.07
C TRP A 598 -29.15 -18.52 0.23
N TRP A 599 -28.10 -17.91 0.80
CA TRP A 599 -26.75 -17.92 0.24
C TRP A 599 -25.85 -18.92 0.99
N PRO A 600 -24.87 -19.54 0.30
CA PRO A 600 -23.93 -20.46 0.93
C PRO A 600 -23.10 -19.79 2.03
N PRO A 601 -22.52 -20.56 2.98
CA PRO A 601 -21.66 -20.03 4.02
C PRO A 601 -20.42 -19.34 3.43
N ARG A 602 -19.99 -18.21 4.01
CA ARG A 602 -18.73 -17.53 3.63
C ARG A 602 -17.50 -18.35 4.00
N ILE A 603 -17.58 -19.11 5.08
CA ILE A 603 -16.55 -20.03 5.51
C ILE A 603 -17.08 -21.44 5.22
N THR A 604 -16.72 -22.01 4.08
CA THR A 604 -17.25 -23.33 3.68
C THR A 604 -16.49 -24.47 4.34
N ASN A 605 -15.22 -24.28 4.69
CA ASN A 605 -14.34 -25.30 5.30
C ASN A 605 -14.34 -26.67 4.58
N GLY A 606 -14.71 -26.70 3.31
CA GLY A 606 -15.01 -27.92 2.56
C GLY A 606 -15.88 -27.67 1.34
N ALA A 607 -16.12 -28.72 0.56
CA ALA A 607 -17.16 -28.73 -0.46
C ALA A 607 -18.52 -28.98 0.20
N ILE A 608 -19.51 -28.13 -0.06
CA ILE A 608 -20.86 -28.29 0.50
C ILE A 608 -21.56 -29.40 -0.28
N GLU A 609 -22.03 -30.43 0.42
CA GLU A 609 -22.75 -31.57 -0.14
C GLU A 609 -24.26 -31.30 -0.19
N LYS A 610 -24.82 -30.87 0.95
CA LYS A 610 -26.26 -30.68 1.13
C LYS A 610 -26.61 -29.58 2.13
N TYR A 611 -27.85 -29.12 2.06
CA TYR A 611 -28.50 -28.25 3.05
C TYR A 611 -29.61 -29.03 3.76
N THR A 612 -29.77 -28.81 5.06
CA THR A 612 -30.85 -29.40 5.85
C THR A 612 -31.79 -28.32 6.33
N ILE A 613 -33.10 -28.55 6.20
CA ILE A 613 -34.16 -27.62 6.60
C ILE A 613 -35.09 -28.30 7.59
N LYS A 614 -35.35 -27.62 8.70
CA LYS A 614 -36.30 -28.01 9.74
C LYS A 614 -37.24 -26.86 10.03
N TYR A 615 -38.53 -27.13 10.20
CA TYR A 615 -39.49 -26.09 10.53
C TYR A 615 -40.52 -26.57 11.56
N ASP A 616 -40.92 -25.68 12.45
CA ASP A 616 -41.91 -25.94 13.50
C ASP A 616 -42.86 -24.75 13.70
N GLU A 617 -44.11 -25.05 14.05
CA GLU A 617 -45.17 -24.06 14.34
C GLU A 617 -44.91 -23.39 15.69
N VAL A 618 -45.05 -22.07 15.74
CA VAL A 618 -44.84 -21.28 16.95
C VAL A 618 -46.19 -21.05 17.63
N VAL A 619 -46.48 -21.83 18.67
CA VAL A 619 -47.70 -21.66 19.47
C VAL A 619 -47.53 -20.47 20.40
N SER A 620 -48.27 -19.39 20.16
CA SER A 620 -48.33 -18.26 21.09
C SER A 620 -49.25 -18.60 22.28
N ASN A 621 -48.68 -19.08 23.39
CA ASN A 621 -49.41 -19.14 24.65
C ASN A 621 -49.62 -17.72 25.18
N ARG A 622 -50.72 -17.07 24.83
CA ARG A 622 -51.30 -16.01 25.65
C ARG A 622 -52.05 -16.66 26.82
N SER A 623 -51.32 -17.00 27.88
CA SER A 623 -51.92 -17.30 29.19
C SER A 623 -51.18 -16.51 30.26
N SER A 624 -51.81 -15.41 30.68
CA SER A 624 -51.92 -14.93 32.06
C SER A 624 -50.74 -15.22 32.99
N ASP A 625 -49.77 -14.30 33.04
CA ASP A 625 -49.04 -14.03 34.27
C ASP A 625 -49.53 -12.72 34.86
N THR A 626 -50.14 -12.86 36.03
CA THR A 626 -50.66 -11.81 36.90
C THR A 626 -49.61 -10.75 37.20
N PHE A 627 -49.85 -9.53 36.71
CA PHE A 627 -49.23 -8.31 37.21
C PHE A 627 -49.61 -8.13 38.69
N ASN A 628 -48.63 -8.30 39.57
CA ASN A 628 -48.73 -7.85 40.95
C ASN A 628 -48.42 -6.35 40.99
N GLU A 629 -49.47 -5.53 41.00
CA GLU A 629 -49.40 -4.14 41.44
C GLU A 629 -49.45 -4.06 42.98
N LYS A 630 -48.43 -3.42 43.54
CA LYS A 630 -48.37 -2.65 44.80
C LYS A 630 -46.93 -2.13 44.85
N SER A 631 -46.57 -0.86 45.02
CA SER A 631 -47.20 0.44 45.29
C SER A 631 -46.07 1.44 44.97
N GLN A 632 -46.22 2.64 44.40
CA GLN A 632 -46.74 3.86 45.03
C GLN A 632 -46.53 5.02 44.03
N THR A 633 -47.49 5.93 44.05
CA THR A 633 -47.59 7.22 43.37
C THR A 633 -46.48 8.23 43.72
N GLN A 634 -45.93 8.97 42.73
CA GLN A 634 -46.17 10.41 42.51
C GLN A 634 -45.32 10.99 41.36
N PRO A 635 -45.72 12.15 40.78
CA PRO A 635 -45.24 12.64 39.49
C PRO A 635 -44.19 13.75 39.65
N ALA A 636 -43.02 13.64 39.00
CA ALA A 636 -42.13 14.77 38.76
C ALA A 636 -41.00 14.41 37.77
N THR A 637 -40.96 15.14 36.67
CA THR A 637 -39.75 15.80 36.11
C THR A 637 -38.38 15.10 36.30
N HIS A 638 -37.91 14.35 35.30
CA HIS A 638 -36.56 14.49 34.72
C HIS A 638 -36.42 13.49 33.56
N TYR A 639 -36.15 13.98 32.36
CA TYR A 639 -35.53 13.15 31.32
C TYR A 639 -34.10 12.90 31.77
N GLU A 640 -33.87 11.79 32.46
CA GLU A 640 -32.53 11.33 32.79
C GLU A 640 -32.02 10.46 31.64
N PHE A 641 -30.84 10.87 31.18
CA PHE A 641 -30.05 10.35 30.09
C PHE A 641 -30.06 8.82 29.95
N CYS A 642 -30.00 8.35 28.70
CA CYS A 642 -29.42 7.05 28.40
C CYS A 642 -28.08 6.92 29.14
N HIS A 643 -28.03 6.06 30.16
CA HIS A 643 -26.78 5.54 30.68
C HIS A 643 -26.12 4.74 29.56
N CYS A 644 -25.11 5.35 28.92
CA CYS A 644 -24.05 4.56 28.34
C CYS A 644 -23.48 3.70 29.47
N PRO A 645 -23.24 2.39 29.27
CA PRO A 645 -22.49 1.63 30.24
C PRO A 645 -21.15 2.34 30.45
N THR A 646 -20.91 2.81 31.68
CA THR A 646 -19.58 3.17 32.14
C THR A 646 -18.75 1.90 32.06
N ILE A 647 -17.98 1.79 30.99
CA ILE A 647 -16.93 0.80 30.85
C ILE A 647 -15.96 1.09 32.00
N ASP A 648 -15.88 0.14 32.93
CA ASP A 648 -14.84 0.07 33.93
C ASP A 648 -13.46 0.18 33.24
N PRO A 649 -12.64 1.20 33.55
CA PRO A 649 -11.35 1.40 32.91
C PRO A 649 -10.32 0.29 33.21
N GLU A 650 -10.60 -0.69 34.08
CA GLU A 650 -9.63 -1.72 34.48
C GLU A 650 -9.72 -3.06 33.72
N LEU A 651 -10.53 -3.18 32.67
CA LEU A 651 -10.56 -4.39 31.81
C LEU A 651 -10.17 -4.15 30.35
N SER A 652 -9.50 -3.02 30.07
CA SER A 652 -8.57 -2.97 28.95
C SER A 652 -7.24 -3.48 29.47
N GLY A 653 -6.83 -4.67 29.05
CA GLY A 653 -5.48 -5.17 29.33
C GLY A 653 -4.43 -4.09 29.02
N PRO A 654 -3.25 -4.14 29.66
CA PRO A 654 -2.27 -3.07 29.58
C PRO A 654 -2.01 -2.68 28.12
N MET A 655 -2.04 -1.38 27.86
CA MET A 655 -1.58 -0.82 26.58
C MET A 655 -0.19 -1.38 26.28
N PRO A 656 0.08 -1.86 25.05
CA PRO A 656 1.45 -2.14 24.65
C PRO A 656 2.22 -0.82 24.75
N VAL A 657 3.21 -0.81 25.64
CA VAL A 657 4.17 0.29 25.75
C VAL A 657 5.11 0.11 24.56
N ASP A 658 4.85 0.86 23.49
CA ASP A 658 5.65 0.88 22.26
C ASP A 658 7.01 1.59 22.44
N ASP A 659 7.71 1.32 23.55
CA ASP A 659 9.09 1.79 23.78
C ASP A 659 10.15 0.68 23.67
N ASP A 660 9.76 -0.60 23.51
CA ASP A 660 10.70 -1.72 23.39
C ASP A 660 10.84 -2.30 21.96
N TYR A 661 10.12 -1.75 20.98
CA TYR A 661 10.21 -2.23 19.59
C TYR A 661 11.52 -1.81 18.88
N PHE A 662 12.29 -0.89 19.46
CA PHE A 662 13.60 -0.47 18.93
C PHE A 662 14.81 -1.03 19.69
N GLN A 663 14.62 -1.93 20.67
CA GLN A 663 15.75 -2.53 21.41
C GLN A 663 16.00 -4.02 21.12
N ARG A 664 15.23 -4.66 20.23
CA ARG A 664 15.49 -6.06 19.84
C ARG A 664 16.62 -6.25 18.83
N GLU A 665 17.14 -5.19 18.22
CA GLU A 665 18.34 -5.23 17.37
C GLU A 665 19.65 -4.93 18.12
N GLN A 666 19.61 -4.74 19.44
CA GLN A 666 20.81 -4.53 20.27
C GLN A 666 21.15 -5.68 21.23
N MET A 667 20.30 -6.72 21.34
CA MET A 667 20.53 -7.88 22.23
C MET A 667 21.02 -9.14 21.49
N VAL A 668 21.69 -9.00 20.35
CA VAL A 668 22.40 -10.13 19.68
C VAL A 668 23.90 -9.85 19.50
N TYR A 669 24.38 -8.66 19.89
CA TYR A 669 25.81 -8.32 19.74
C TYR A 669 26.66 -8.54 21.01
N ASP A 670 26.06 -8.54 22.21
CA ASP A 670 26.80 -8.59 23.47
C ASP A 670 26.87 -9.97 24.16
N GLU A 671 26.18 -11.00 23.65
CA GLU A 671 26.24 -12.36 24.24
C GLU A 671 27.22 -13.32 23.53
N SER A 672 27.93 -12.88 22.49
CA SER A 672 28.90 -13.71 21.75
C SER A 672 30.34 -13.60 22.23
N MET A 673 30.61 -12.85 23.31
CA MET A 673 31.98 -12.63 23.81
C MET A 673 32.28 -13.42 25.09
N TYR A 674 32.30 -14.76 24.99
CA TYR A 674 33.05 -15.60 25.93
C TYR A 674 34.05 -16.48 25.19
N ASN A 675 35.32 -16.13 25.36
CA ASN A 675 36.48 -16.94 25.02
C ASN A 675 36.43 -18.30 25.72
N PHE A 676 36.59 -19.39 24.96
CA PHE A 676 37.28 -20.57 25.45
C PHE A 676 38.51 -20.82 24.59
N ILE A 677 39.66 -20.44 25.15
CA ILE A 677 40.99 -20.87 24.72
C ILE A 677 41.04 -22.39 24.90
N TYR A 678 41.15 -23.14 23.81
CA TYR A 678 41.48 -24.55 23.89
C TYR A 678 42.95 -24.69 24.26
N VAL A 679 43.24 -25.01 25.53
CA VAL A 679 44.57 -25.46 25.95
C VAL A 679 44.64 -26.97 25.69
N PRO A 680 45.54 -27.46 24.81
CA PRO A 680 45.68 -28.89 24.62
C PRO A 680 46.31 -29.48 25.89
N SER A 681 45.53 -30.26 26.64
CA SER A 681 46.07 -31.09 27.71
C SER A 681 47.02 -32.13 27.08
N LYS A 682 48.26 -32.17 27.58
CA LYS A 682 49.25 -33.19 27.19
C LYS A 682 48.76 -34.57 27.61
N ALA A 683 48.07 -35.27 26.71
CA ALA A 683 47.83 -36.69 26.85
C ALA A 683 49.15 -37.45 26.73
N LYS A 684 49.52 -38.19 27.78
CA LYS A 684 50.64 -39.14 27.75
C LYS A 684 50.34 -40.21 26.69
N LYS A 685 51.17 -40.26 25.65
CA LYS A 685 51.18 -41.37 24.69
C LYS A 685 51.57 -42.66 25.40
N ALA A 686 50.62 -43.56 25.59
CA ALA A 686 50.90 -44.97 25.80
C ALA A 686 51.03 -45.64 24.42
N ASN A 687 52.23 -46.08 24.08
CA ASN A 687 52.46 -46.89 22.89
C ASN A 687 51.87 -48.28 23.13
N LYS A 688 50.69 -48.54 22.59
CA LYS A 688 50.19 -49.89 22.36
C LYS A 688 50.06 -50.04 20.85
N THR A 689 50.88 -50.91 20.27
CA THR A 689 50.76 -51.31 18.86
C THR A 689 49.52 -52.17 18.73
N VAL A 690 48.40 -51.52 18.39
CA VAL A 690 47.14 -52.17 18.00
C VAL A 690 47.23 -52.44 16.50
N SER A 691 46.75 -53.60 16.05
CA SER A 691 46.77 -53.94 14.61
C SER A 691 45.88 -52.97 13.83
N LEU A 692 46.22 -52.68 12.57
CA LEU A 692 45.45 -51.76 11.71
C LEU A 692 43.99 -52.23 11.52
N GLU A 693 43.78 -53.55 11.51
CA GLU A 693 42.47 -54.18 11.44
C GLU A 693 41.65 -53.95 12.73
N GLU A 694 42.25 -54.10 13.92
CA GLU A 694 41.57 -53.77 15.19
C GLU A 694 41.27 -52.27 15.33
N VAL A 695 42.11 -51.38 14.79
CA VAL A 695 41.84 -49.93 14.77
C VAL A 695 40.65 -49.62 13.86
N GLN A 696 40.56 -50.30 12.72
CA GLN A 696 39.48 -50.08 11.74
C GLN A 696 38.14 -50.66 12.21
N GLU A 697 38.14 -51.86 12.82
CA GLU A 697 36.94 -52.42 13.45
C GLU A 697 36.49 -51.60 14.67
N ASN A 698 37.42 -51.13 15.50
CA ASN A 698 37.08 -50.23 16.60
C ASN A 698 36.54 -48.89 16.11
N PHE A 699 37.10 -48.33 15.04
CA PHE A 699 36.60 -47.10 14.43
C PHE A 699 35.18 -47.30 13.88
N GLN A 700 34.92 -48.41 13.17
CA GLN A 700 33.59 -48.75 12.67
C GLN A 700 32.59 -48.94 13.82
N ARG A 701 32.94 -49.67 14.86
CA ARG A 701 32.09 -49.86 16.04
C ARG A 701 31.75 -48.54 16.73
N VAL A 702 32.75 -47.66 16.93
CA VAL A 702 32.53 -46.34 17.53
C VAL A 702 31.66 -45.46 16.62
N HIS A 703 31.83 -45.55 15.30
CA HIS A 703 30.99 -44.85 14.33
C HIS A 703 29.54 -45.35 14.36
N GLU A 704 29.31 -46.66 14.44
CA GLU A 704 27.98 -47.27 14.60
C GLU A 704 27.32 -46.90 15.94
N GLU A 705 28.09 -46.88 17.04
CA GLU A 705 27.60 -46.43 18.35
C GLU A 705 27.20 -44.94 18.34
N MET A 706 28.01 -44.09 17.69
CA MET A 706 27.69 -42.67 17.48
C MET A 706 26.44 -42.50 16.62
N PHE A 707 26.29 -43.26 15.54
CA PHE A 707 25.12 -43.26 14.68
C PHE A 707 23.84 -43.72 15.40
N ASN A 708 23.92 -44.77 16.22
CA ASN A 708 22.78 -45.24 17.00
C ASN A 708 22.36 -44.26 18.11
N THR A 709 23.33 -43.55 18.69
CA THR A 709 23.07 -42.49 19.66
C THR A 709 22.40 -41.29 18.98
N SER A 710 22.88 -40.92 17.78
CA SER A 710 22.33 -39.82 17.00
C SER A 710 20.89 -40.08 16.53
N ILE A 711 20.52 -41.33 16.24
CA ILE A 711 19.14 -41.74 15.95
C ILE A 711 18.23 -41.52 17.17
N LYS A 712 18.70 -41.90 18.37
CA LYS A 712 17.91 -41.76 19.61
C LYS A 712 17.66 -40.30 19.98
N GLU A 713 18.60 -39.41 19.71
CA GLU A 713 18.43 -37.95 19.92
C GLU A 713 17.42 -37.31 18.95
N GLN A 714 17.27 -37.88 17.75
CA GLN A 714 16.39 -37.35 16.71
C GLN A 714 14.94 -37.87 16.80
N ASP A 715 14.71 -39.03 17.42
CA ASP A 715 13.39 -39.66 17.52
C ASP A 715 13.03 -40.04 18.96
N HIS A 716 12.33 -39.12 19.66
CA HIS A 716 11.77 -39.38 21.00
C HIS A 716 10.43 -40.14 20.98
N GLY A 717 9.99 -40.59 19.80
CA GLY A 717 8.74 -41.32 19.61
C GLY A 717 7.57 -40.44 19.17
N LYS A 718 6.53 -41.10 18.63
CA LYS A 718 5.36 -40.44 18.02
C LYS A 718 4.41 -39.81 19.06
N ASN A 719 4.45 -40.28 20.30
CA ASN A 719 3.50 -39.94 21.36
C ASN A 719 3.60 -38.47 21.80
N ASP A 720 4.78 -37.86 21.67
CA ASP A 720 5.02 -36.46 22.03
C ASP A 720 4.45 -35.47 20.99
N PHE A 721 4.09 -35.99 19.80
CA PHE A 721 3.62 -35.21 18.65
C PHE A 721 2.22 -35.65 18.20
N ASN A 722 1.28 -35.79 19.13
CA ASN A 722 -0.10 -36.18 18.80
C ASN A 722 -0.88 -35.03 18.15
N ILE A 723 -1.50 -35.34 17.00
CA ILE A 723 -2.46 -34.47 16.32
C ILE A 723 -3.87 -34.89 16.74
N SER A 724 -4.76 -33.93 16.97
CA SER A 724 -6.16 -34.21 17.30
C SER A 724 -6.94 -34.76 16.09
N ILE A 725 -7.05 -36.08 15.95
CA ILE A 725 -7.87 -36.71 14.90
C ILE A 725 -9.32 -36.79 15.38
N PRO A 726 -10.33 -36.39 14.59
CA PRO A 726 -11.73 -36.50 14.98
C PRO A 726 -12.13 -37.96 15.23
N LEU A 727 -12.88 -38.20 16.32
CA LEU A 727 -13.30 -39.54 16.73
C LEU A 727 -14.26 -40.17 15.70
N PRO A 728 -14.18 -41.49 15.47
CA PRO A 728 -15.14 -42.22 14.64
C PRO A 728 -16.54 -42.23 15.28
N VAL A 729 -17.59 -42.54 14.50
CA VAL A 729 -18.95 -42.67 15.04
C VAL A 729 -19.13 -44.00 15.75
N CYS A 730 -19.85 -43.98 16.87
CA CYS A 730 -20.21 -45.19 17.58
C CYS A 730 -21.14 -46.09 16.75
N ASN A 731 -20.86 -47.39 16.73
CA ASN A 731 -21.67 -48.39 16.00
C ASN A 731 -23.12 -48.55 16.53
N VAL A 732 -23.45 -47.94 17.67
CA VAL A 732 -24.75 -48.04 18.34
C VAL A 732 -25.47 -46.69 18.31
N ARG A 733 -26.77 -46.69 17.97
CA ARG A 733 -27.63 -45.49 18.05
C ARG A 733 -27.89 -45.14 19.51
N ASN A 734 -27.75 -43.86 19.88
CA ASN A 734 -27.85 -43.34 21.25
C ASN A 734 -26.96 -44.11 22.28
N PRO A 735 -25.63 -44.15 22.06
CA PRO A 735 -24.73 -44.88 22.95
C PRO A 735 -24.65 -44.21 24.33
N SER A 736 -24.57 -45.02 25.39
CA SER A 736 -24.35 -44.51 26.75
C SER A 736 -23.00 -43.79 26.86
N MET A 737 -22.84 -42.89 27.83
CA MET A 737 -21.56 -42.20 28.05
C MET A 737 -20.41 -43.19 28.31
N ALA A 738 -20.68 -44.31 28.99
CA ALA A 738 -19.70 -45.39 29.20
C ALA A 738 -19.25 -46.02 27.88
N TYR A 739 -20.20 -46.31 26.98
CA TYR A 739 -19.90 -46.88 25.67
C TYR A 739 -19.07 -45.94 24.79
N LYS A 740 -19.35 -44.62 24.83
CA LYS A 740 -18.59 -43.59 24.09
C LYS A 740 -17.14 -43.51 24.55
N VAL A 741 -16.90 -43.59 25.86
CA VAL A 741 -15.54 -43.55 26.44
C VAL A 741 -14.78 -44.85 26.15
N GLU A 742 -15.43 -46.00 26.28
CA GLU A 742 -14.82 -47.32 26.05
C GLU A 742 -14.42 -47.52 24.58
N ASN A 743 -15.24 -47.07 23.64
CA ASN A 743 -15.02 -47.24 22.20
C ASN A 743 -14.40 -46.02 21.52
N ASN A 744 -14.07 -44.97 22.29
CA ASN A 744 -13.48 -43.72 21.82
C ASN A 744 -14.20 -43.16 20.56
N CYS A 745 -15.52 -42.99 20.65
CA CYS A 745 -16.37 -42.68 19.51
C CYS A 745 -17.39 -41.57 19.82
N GLN A 746 -17.83 -40.85 18.79
CA GLN A 746 -18.87 -39.80 18.88
C GLN A 746 -20.25 -40.32 18.49
N GLU A 747 -21.30 -39.72 19.05
CA GLU A 747 -22.69 -40.00 18.68
C GLU A 747 -23.04 -39.40 17.32
N MET A 748 -23.82 -40.13 16.51
CA MET A 748 -24.31 -39.63 15.23
C MET A 748 -25.39 -38.56 15.45
N GLU A 749 -25.27 -37.39 14.83
CA GLU A 749 -26.34 -36.38 14.82
C GLU A 749 -27.55 -36.94 14.08
N ASN A 750 -28.70 -37.05 14.76
CA ASN A 750 -29.95 -37.52 14.16
C ASN A 750 -30.56 -36.46 13.23
N ILE A 751 -30.19 -36.53 11.95
CA ILE A 751 -30.70 -35.66 10.87
C ILE A 751 -31.87 -36.31 10.11
N GLU A 752 -32.22 -37.58 10.40
CA GLU A 752 -33.27 -38.37 9.70
C GLU A 752 -34.68 -37.72 9.64
N LYS A 753 -34.94 -36.65 10.42
CA LYS A 753 -36.21 -35.90 10.42
C LYS A 753 -36.17 -34.56 9.65
N ASP A 754 -35.01 -34.14 9.17
CA ASP A 754 -34.83 -32.86 8.49
C ASP A 754 -34.94 -33.04 6.96
N LEU A 755 -35.46 -32.04 6.27
CA LEU A 755 -35.53 -32.04 4.81
C LEU A 755 -34.14 -31.81 4.21
N GLU A 756 -33.65 -32.73 3.40
CA GLU A 756 -32.34 -32.63 2.76
C GLU A 756 -32.45 -32.10 1.32
N LEU A 757 -31.64 -31.10 0.98
CA LEU A 757 -31.53 -30.52 -0.35
C LEU A 757 -30.11 -30.60 -0.87
N PRO A 758 -29.87 -30.92 -2.16
CA PRO A 758 -28.55 -30.91 -2.74
C PRO A 758 -27.94 -29.50 -2.74
N SER A 759 -26.61 -29.40 -2.72
CA SER A 759 -25.88 -28.13 -2.65
C SER A 759 -26.11 -27.16 -3.82
N THR A 760 -26.66 -27.64 -4.94
CA THR A 760 -27.00 -26.83 -6.11
C THR A 760 -28.29 -26.01 -5.95
N ILE A 761 -29.09 -26.31 -4.94
CA ILE A 761 -30.38 -25.66 -4.70
C ILE A 761 -30.23 -24.58 -3.63
N HIS A 762 -30.69 -23.37 -3.96
CA HIS A 762 -30.65 -22.19 -3.06
C HIS A 762 -32.05 -21.60 -2.79
N THR A 763 -33.10 -22.25 -3.31
CA THR A 763 -34.49 -21.85 -3.14
C THR A 763 -35.35 -23.09 -2.91
N TYR A 764 -36.26 -23.04 -1.94
CA TYR A 764 -37.20 -24.13 -1.68
C TYR A 764 -38.56 -23.63 -1.19
N THR A 765 -39.64 -24.29 -1.62
CA THR A 765 -41.02 -23.96 -1.23
C THR A 765 -41.57 -24.97 -0.22
N LEU A 766 -41.76 -24.52 1.02
CA LEU A 766 -42.51 -25.25 2.04
C LEU A 766 -44.00 -25.27 1.68
N LYS A 767 -44.64 -26.44 1.75
CA LYS A 767 -46.05 -26.66 1.42
C LYS A 767 -46.81 -27.26 2.60
N ASN A 768 -48.14 -27.26 2.52
CA ASN A 768 -49.06 -27.80 3.54
C ASN A 768 -48.97 -27.07 4.89
N LEU A 769 -48.70 -25.77 4.86
CA LEU A 769 -48.69 -24.93 6.06
C LEU A 769 -50.11 -24.48 6.43
N LYS A 770 -50.34 -24.18 7.70
CA LYS A 770 -51.57 -23.53 8.19
C LYS A 770 -51.59 -22.03 7.82
N PRO A 771 -52.75 -21.47 7.43
CA PRO A 771 -52.95 -20.03 7.24
C PRO A 771 -52.65 -19.21 8.50
N HIS A 772 -52.18 -17.97 8.30
CA HIS A 772 -51.91 -16.98 9.37
C HIS A 772 -51.15 -17.55 10.59
N THR A 773 -50.11 -18.33 10.32
CA THR A 773 -49.33 -19.03 11.33
C THR A 773 -47.86 -18.71 11.15
N THR A 774 -47.17 -18.39 12.25
CA THR A 774 -45.72 -18.19 12.27
C THR A 774 -44.99 -19.52 12.40
N TYR A 775 -44.03 -19.76 11.51
CA TYR A 775 -43.14 -20.90 11.50
C TYR A 775 -41.72 -20.46 11.84
N ARG A 776 -41.07 -21.24 12.72
CA ARG A 776 -39.63 -21.15 12.97
C ARG A 776 -38.92 -22.10 12.03
N ILE A 777 -38.15 -21.57 11.08
CA ILE A 777 -37.39 -22.35 10.09
C ILE A 777 -35.91 -22.31 10.47
N ARG A 778 -35.29 -23.48 10.58
CA ARG A 778 -33.89 -23.71 10.92
C ARG A 778 -33.19 -24.39 9.76
N MET A 779 -32.05 -23.84 9.36
CA MET A 779 -31.28 -24.34 8.22
C MET A 779 -29.81 -24.56 8.58
N ARG A 780 -29.20 -25.63 8.05
CA ARG A 780 -27.76 -25.92 8.18
C ARG A 780 -27.15 -26.26 6.81
N ALA A 781 -25.86 -26.00 6.65
CA ALA A 781 -25.07 -26.48 5.52
C ALA A 781 -24.18 -27.63 5.97
N CYS A 782 -24.02 -28.67 5.14
CA CYS A 782 -23.22 -29.86 5.48
C CYS A 782 -22.12 -30.09 4.44
N VAL A 783 -20.92 -30.39 4.92
CA VAL A 783 -19.72 -30.62 4.10
C VAL A 783 -19.55 -32.09 3.76
N GLU A 784 -19.12 -32.36 2.53
CA GLU A 784 -18.88 -33.70 2.00
C GLU A 784 -17.78 -34.45 2.79
N GLY A 785 -18.01 -35.73 3.07
CA GLY A 785 -17.01 -36.63 3.66
C GLY A 785 -16.70 -36.38 5.14
N LEU A 786 -17.45 -35.51 5.83
CA LEU A 786 -17.30 -35.23 7.25
C LEU A 786 -18.49 -35.76 8.06
N VAL A 787 -18.21 -36.64 9.02
CA VAL A 787 -19.27 -37.17 9.89
C VAL A 787 -19.70 -36.13 10.91
N ASN A 788 -21.02 -35.94 11.07
CA ASN A 788 -21.60 -34.78 11.77
C ASN A 788 -21.04 -33.44 11.21
N GLY A 789 -20.91 -33.37 9.88
CA GLY A 789 -20.25 -32.27 9.16
C GLY A 789 -21.12 -31.05 8.90
N CYS A 790 -22.28 -30.93 9.57
CA CYS A 790 -23.16 -29.79 9.41
C CYS A 790 -22.71 -28.61 10.29
N GLY A 791 -22.80 -27.40 9.73
CA GLY A 791 -22.52 -26.15 10.40
C GLY A 791 -23.61 -25.74 11.40
N PRO A 792 -23.45 -24.57 12.04
CA PRO A 792 -24.43 -24.06 13.00
C PRO A 792 -25.80 -23.80 12.35
N GLU A 793 -26.86 -23.92 13.15
CA GLU A 793 -28.23 -23.60 12.72
C GLU A 793 -28.41 -22.10 12.50
N THR A 794 -28.87 -21.73 11.31
CA THR A 794 -29.39 -20.38 11.04
C THR A 794 -30.91 -20.41 11.11
N THR A 795 -31.51 -19.56 11.94
CA THR A 795 -32.97 -19.50 12.15
C THR A 795 -33.60 -18.29 11.46
N VAL A 796 -34.74 -18.48 10.82
CA VAL A 796 -35.61 -17.42 10.30
C VAL A 796 -37.05 -17.66 10.74
N TRP A 797 -37.77 -16.58 11.05
CA TRP A 797 -39.19 -16.61 11.40
C TRP A 797 -40.00 -16.18 10.18
N ALA A 798 -40.91 -17.04 9.72
CA ALA A 798 -41.70 -16.79 8.53
C ALA A 798 -43.20 -16.98 8.82
N GLU A 799 -44.05 -16.10 8.28
CA GLU A 799 -45.49 -16.14 8.52
C GLU A 799 -46.25 -16.44 7.22
N THR A 800 -47.24 -17.33 7.29
CA THR A 800 -48.16 -17.57 6.16
C THR A 800 -49.21 -16.47 6.04
N VAL A 801 -49.69 -16.24 4.82
CA VAL A 801 -50.69 -15.21 4.54
C VAL A 801 -52.06 -15.61 5.12
N SER A 802 -52.86 -14.64 5.58
CA SER A 802 -54.25 -14.88 5.98
C SER A 802 -55.16 -15.15 4.78
N GLU A 803 -56.08 -16.11 4.90
CA GLU A 803 -57.10 -16.38 3.87
C GLU A 803 -57.94 -15.15 3.54
N HIS A 804 -58.24 -14.33 4.55
CA HIS A 804 -58.97 -13.07 4.39
C HIS A 804 -58.17 -12.05 3.55
N PHE A 805 -56.84 -12.02 3.70
CA PHE A 805 -55.98 -11.12 2.93
C PHE A 805 -55.93 -11.53 1.45
N VAL A 806 -55.89 -12.83 1.16
CA VAL A 806 -55.97 -13.35 -0.22
C VAL A 806 -57.32 -13.03 -0.87
N GLN A 807 -58.42 -13.14 -0.13
CA GLN A 807 -59.76 -12.76 -0.60
C GLN A 807 -59.86 -11.26 -0.92
N ILE A 808 -59.25 -10.39 -0.09
CA ILE A 808 -59.16 -8.94 -0.38
C ILE A 808 -58.36 -8.69 -1.66
N LEU A 809 -57.19 -9.32 -1.83
CA LEU A 809 -56.36 -9.17 -3.02
C LEU A 809 -57.06 -9.62 -4.31
N GLN A 810 -57.82 -10.72 -4.24
CA GLN A 810 -58.65 -11.21 -5.35
C GLN A 810 -59.81 -10.25 -5.67
N SER A 811 -60.42 -9.62 -4.66
CA SER A 811 -61.49 -8.63 -4.83
C SER A 811 -61.02 -7.31 -5.47
N LEU A 812 -59.73 -6.98 -5.34
CA LEU A 812 -59.11 -5.76 -5.88
C LEU A 812 -58.53 -5.93 -7.29
N ASN A 813 -58.63 -7.11 -7.91
CA ASN A 813 -58.07 -7.43 -9.23
C ASN A 813 -56.54 -7.12 -9.36
N LEU A 814 -55.80 -7.19 -8.24
CA LEU A 814 -54.35 -6.93 -8.16
C LEU A 814 -53.49 -8.19 -8.32
N THR A 815 -54.05 -9.26 -8.91
CA THR A 815 -53.34 -10.52 -9.18
C THR A 815 -52.02 -10.37 -9.97
N PRO A 816 -51.75 -9.33 -10.79
CA PRO A 816 -50.44 -9.18 -11.43
C PRO A 816 -49.34 -8.65 -10.50
N VAL A 817 -49.67 -7.98 -9.39
CA VAL A 817 -48.70 -7.26 -8.55
C VAL A 817 -47.87 -8.22 -7.68
N LEU A 818 -48.34 -9.45 -7.48
CA LEU A 818 -47.56 -10.52 -6.84
C LEU A 818 -46.53 -11.17 -7.80
N ASN A 819 -46.42 -10.78 -9.08
CA ASN A 819 -45.37 -11.29 -9.96
C ASN A 819 -44.23 -10.28 -10.23
N ASP A 820 -44.28 -9.09 -9.64
CA ASP A 820 -43.22 -8.10 -9.80
C ASP A 820 -42.06 -8.39 -8.83
N LYS A 821 -40.85 -8.58 -9.37
CA LYS A 821 -39.62 -8.94 -8.63
C LYS A 821 -39.03 -7.79 -7.82
N SER A 822 -39.70 -6.64 -7.76
CA SER A 822 -39.13 -5.37 -7.28
C SER A 822 -39.67 -4.85 -5.94
N LEU A 823 -40.71 -5.45 -5.36
CA LEU A 823 -41.36 -4.97 -4.12
C LEU A 823 -40.93 -5.78 -2.89
N GLY A 824 -39.65 -5.65 -2.52
CA GLY A 824 -39.08 -6.21 -1.28
C GLY A 824 -38.85 -5.17 -0.16
N VAL A 825 -39.36 -3.95 -0.31
CA VAL A 825 -39.10 -2.85 0.64
C VAL A 825 -40.37 -2.03 0.80
N LEU A 826 -41.35 -2.53 1.55
CA LEU A 826 -42.39 -1.70 2.18
C LEU A 826 -43.13 -2.58 3.20
N GLN A 827 -42.48 -2.78 4.35
CA GLN A 827 -43.14 -3.07 5.63
C GLN A 827 -42.18 -2.65 6.75
N ASN A 828 -42.33 -1.40 7.17
CA ASN A 828 -42.03 -0.89 8.51
C ASN A 828 -43.26 -0.12 8.96
#